data_AF-A0A958B3P5-F1
#
_entry.id   AF-A0A958B3P5-F1
#
_cell.length_a   1.000
_cell.length_b   1.000
_cell.length_c   1.000
_cell.angle_alpha   90.00
_cell.angle_beta   90.00
_cell.angle_gamma   90.00
#
_symmetry.space_group_name_H-M   'P 1'
#
loop_
_entity.id
_entity.type
_entity.pdbx_description
1 polymer ?
#
loop_
_entity_poly.entity_id
_entity_poly.type
_entity_poly.pdbx_seq_one_letter_code
_entity_poly.pdbx_strand_id
1 'polypeptide(L)'
;METPIYFLIALVTSTLFTEIIRRYTLQRGIVDVPNQRSSHVKTTPRGGGLAVVAVSLSGWLLFFWLSEPNLSPPFWAAFGGALLIAAVSWLDDMRPLSYRLRLGAHLLAAGLVLWQVGSWQQIELPLVGLVNLGWFGPFMTLIWLVGATNAYNFMDGLDGLAGSQGVIAGLGWGILGLLAGQPAVSMLGFLLAAGCLGFLTLNWPPAKIFMGDVGSAFLGFTLALLPLLSAVNPLGGSVWPGAVIAGLLLLWPFVYDAGFTFIRRLMQGENVFAAHRSHLYQRLTIVGYTHISVTTLYTGLALIGLLLALGWAYDISGSAVIILTFMPLVCFTLYSYVSAEEVIATDIAARANGRGPSTAVPTWALNLIPALRNRHFFMLDALTLLLTPAIALTLRLDELHWWPEFGQALLVYTGVSLLIKLYIFYQMGLYTRYWRYASINDLVPIGVSTTFSALILIILFAVTQPTLAAVQLAVPRTLPIMDGLITAVVISTFRLGVRALYHYHQRHSHVPGRRVLIVGAGEAGSLVVKEMRANPQLEMEPIAFVDDDPAKQGIHIQGLPVVGSSQDILQLTYTYNVQRIVIAIPSAPLGRQQEIMALCRKSGLTLYSLPGVYELLAGHKTISQLPQVDIQRLLRRQAIETDHSRVATSLAGATVLVTGAGGSIGSELCRQIARCNPAKIILLGHGENSIFEIGLDLRLTFPQLITQPAIVDVRDRQRVEAVVKQHRPDIIFHAAAHKHVPFMQDNTEEALTNNVQGTQNVLRAAEQYGVARFVLISTDKAVNPSSIMGATKRLAELLVISTAQRTGRAYMAVRFGNVLGSRGSVIPIFQRQIAAGGPLTITHPSMRRYFMTIPEAVQLVLQSSVLGKGGDIFVLDMGQQVRILDLAVDLIKLSGLEPEQDIKIIYSGIRPGEKLAEELFLENEAYGRTSHPKIFTTAYEGQVNMENLGQTINHLVELARKVQTLSDREQSKLLLSRICHAIEQHQPGAARQKANVRVEDAAFDTSYPRPLSAKI
;
A
#
# COMPACT_ATOMS: atom_id res chain seq x y z
N MET A 1 -22.42 -47.94 -6.24
CA MET A 1 -21.49 -47.85 -5.09
C MET A 1 -20.03 -47.67 -5.51
N GLU A 2 -19.65 -47.91 -6.77
CA GLU A 2 -18.23 -47.89 -7.18
C GLU A 2 -17.71 -46.53 -7.67
N THR A 3 -18.57 -45.60 -8.10
CA THR A 3 -18.18 -44.28 -8.63
C THR A 3 -17.21 -43.47 -7.74
N PRO A 4 -17.36 -43.43 -6.40
CA PRO A 4 -16.40 -42.75 -5.53
C PRO A 4 -14.99 -43.37 -5.57
N ILE A 5 -14.89 -44.68 -5.81
CA ILE A 5 -13.62 -45.39 -5.90
C ILE A 5 -12.89 -44.98 -7.18
N TYR A 6 -13.57 -45.00 -8.32
CA TYR A 6 -13.01 -44.51 -9.59
C TYR A 6 -12.56 -43.06 -9.49
N PHE A 7 -13.34 -42.19 -8.84
CA PHE A 7 -12.99 -40.79 -8.63
C PHE A 7 -11.71 -40.64 -7.79
N LEU A 8 -11.61 -41.36 -6.67
CA LEU A 8 -10.44 -41.27 -5.78
C LEU A 8 -9.17 -41.82 -6.45
N ILE A 9 -9.28 -42.95 -7.14
CA ILE A 9 -8.17 -43.53 -7.91
C ILE A 9 -7.72 -42.55 -8.99
N ALA A 10 -8.67 -41.98 -9.75
CA ALA A 10 -8.38 -40.99 -10.78
C ALA A 10 -7.68 -39.74 -10.22
N LEU A 11 -8.12 -39.24 -9.05
CA LEU A 11 -7.53 -38.07 -8.40
C LEU A 11 -6.08 -38.33 -7.99
N VAL A 12 -5.82 -39.45 -7.31
CA VAL A 12 -4.48 -39.82 -6.84
C VAL A 12 -3.56 -40.09 -8.01
N THR A 13 -4.01 -40.87 -9.00
CA THR A 13 -3.22 -41.19 -10.20
C THR A 13 -2.91 -39.94 -11.01
N SER A 14 -3.87 -39.03 -11.20
CA SER A 14 -3.66 -37.75 -11.90
C SER A 14 -2.61 -36.90 -11.19
N THR A 15 -2.66 -36.81 -9.87
CA THR A 15 -1.67 -36.07 -9.06
C THR A 15 -0.25 -36.62 -9.26
N LEU A 16 -0.11 -37.96 -9.15
CA LEU A 16 1.18 -38.63 -9.32
C LEU A 16 1.70 -38.51 -10.76
N PHE A 17 0.84 -38.73 -11.76
CA PHE A 17 1.21 -38.61 -13.18
C PHE A 17 1.59 -37.18 -13.54
N THR A 18 0.89 -36.17 -13.01
CA THR A 18 1.24 -34.76 -13.24
C THR A 18 2.65 -34.45 -12.75
N GLU A 19 3.06 -34.97 -11.58
CA GLU A 19 4.43 -34.81 -11.07
C GLU A 19 5.46 -35.57 -11.92
N ILE A 20 5.14 -36.78 -12.39
CA ILE A 20 6.01 -37.56 -13.29
C ILE A 20 6.22 -36.80 -14.61
N ILE A 21 5.13 -36.32 -15.22
CA ILE A 21 5.15 -35.54 -16.46
C ILE A 21 5.93 -34.24 -16.28
N ARG A 22 5.78 -33.55 -15.14
CA ARG A 22 6.58 -32.35 -14.81
C ARG A 22 8.08 -32.64 -14.84
N ARG A 23 8.52 -33.76 -14.25
CA ARG A 23 9.93 -34.15 -14.26
C ARG A 23 10.42 -34.51 -15.66
N TYR A 24 9.61 -35.25 -16.42
CA TYR A 24 9.93 -35.64 -17.80
C TYR A 24 10.07 -34.42 -18.73
N THR A 25 9.11 -33.50 -18.68
CA THR A 25 9.08 -32.29 -19.51
C THR A 25 10.23 -31.34 -19.17
N LEU A 26 10.58 -31.21 -17.89
CA LEU A 26 11.80 -30.50 -17.46
C LEU A 26 13.08 -31.12 -18.03
N GLN A 27 13.22 -32.44 -17.96
CA GLN A 27 14.40 -33.15 -18.48
C GLN A 27 14.54 -33.01 -20.00
N ARG A 28 13.43 -32.92 -20.73
CA ARG A 28 13.39 -32.83 -22.20
C ARG A 28 13.36 -31.39 -22.72
N GLY A 29 13.34 -30.38 -21.84
CA GLY A 29 13.25 -28.97 -22.23
C GLY A 29 11.91 -28.58 -22.87
N ILE A 30 10.83 -29.33 -22.60
CA ILE A 30 9.48 -29.02 -23.08
C ILE A 30 8.87 -28.01 -22.10
N VAL A 31 9.17 -26.74 -22.33
CA VAL A 31 8.83 -25.64 -21.42
C VAL A 31 8.21 -24.47 -22.16
N ASP A 32 7.31 -23.78 -21.49
CA ASP A 32 6.83 -22.47 -21.89
C ASP A 32 7.85 -21.41 -21.55
N VAL A 33 8.43 -20.79 -22.57
CA VAL A 33 9.31 -19.63 -22.38
C VAL A 33 8.44 -18.38 -22.40
N PRO A 34 8.47 -17.54 -21.34
CA PRO A 34 7.73 -16.29 -21.29
C PRO A 34 8.02 -15.43 -22.51
N ASN A 35 6.96 -15.00 -23.20
CA ASN A 35 7.04 -14.04 -24.29
C ASN A 35 6.17 -12.82 -23.97
N GLN A 36 6.16 -11.80 -24.83
CA GLN A 36 5.37 -10.56 -24.63
C GLN A 36 3.86 -10.80 -24.44
N ARG A 37 3.36 -11.99 -24.78
CA ARG A 37 1.96 -12.43 -24.68
C ARG A 37 1.70 -13.33 -23.46
N SER A 38 2.74 -13.88 -22.83
CA SER A 38 2.65 -14.76 -21.66
C SER A 38 2.20 -14.01 -20.40
N SER A 39 1.37 -14.65 -19.58
CA SER A 39 0.90 -14.13 -18.29
C SER A 39 1.84 -14.48 -17.13
N HIS A 40 2.71 -15.47 -17.33
CA HIS A 40 3.73 -15.92 -16.39
C HIS A 40 5.11 -15.32 -16.66
N VAL A 41 5.92 -15.25 -15.60
CA VAL A 41 7.24 -14.59 -15.61
C VAL A 41 8.40 -15.59 -15.59
N LYS A 42 8.15 -16.85 -15.22
CA LYS A 42 9.18 -17.91 -15.13
C LYS A 42 8.96 -18.95 -16.20
N THR A 43 10.04 -19.49 -16.77
CA THR A 43 9.97 -20.65 -17.65
C THR A 43 9.34 -21.83 -16.91
N THR A 44 8.20 -22.31 -17.39
CA THR A 44 7.37 -23.31 -16.71
C THR A 44 7.14 -24.51 -17.63
N PRO A 45 7.25 -25.75 -17.15
CA PRO A 45 6.95 -26.95 -17.95
C PRO A 45 5.53 -26.95 -18.52
N ARG A 46 5.35 -27.48 -19.73
CA ARG A 46 4.03 -27.66 -20.37
C ARG A 46 3.72 -29.15 -20.57
N GLY A 47 2.44 -29.49 -20.60
CA GLY A 47 1.98 -30.86 -20.87
C GLY A 47 1.32 -31.57 -19.69
N GLY A 48 1.02 -30.86 -18.59
CA GLY A 48 0.34 -31.47 -17.44
C GLY A 48 -1.02 -32.07 -17.78
N GLY A 49 -1.64 -31.61 -18.87
CA GLY A 49 -2.85 -32.18 -19.46
C GLY A 49 -2.76 -33.66 -19.83
N LEU A 50 -1.56 -34.20 -20.10
CA LEU A 50 -1.37 -35.63 -20.35
C LEU A 50 -1.85 -36.51 -19.19
N ALA A 51 -1.72 -36.04 -17.95
CA ALA A 51 -2.23 -36.76 -16.78
C ALA A 51 -3.76 -36.83 -16.80
N VAL A 52 -4.42 -35.72 -17.14
CA VAL A 52 -5.87 -35.63 -17.25
C VAL A 52 -6.37 -36.56 -18.37
N VAL A 53 -5.76 -36.50 -19.56
CA VAL A 53 -6.08 -37.38 -20.70
C VAL A 53 -5.94 -38.86 -20.32
N ALA A 54 -4.79 -39.23 -19.75
CA ALA A 54 -4.49 -40.61 -19.42
C ALA A 54 -5.50 -41.18 -18.43
N VAL A 55 -5.77 -40.46 -17.34
CA VAL A 55 -6.69 -40.91 -16.29
C VAL A 55 -8.14 -40.94 -16.77
N SER A 56 -8.59 -39.92 -17.49
CA SER A 56 -9.98 -39.86 -17.95
C SER A 56 -10.28 -40.91 -19.02
N LEU A 57 -9.42 -41.09 -20.01
CA LEU A 57 -9.65 -42.09 -21.07
C LEU A 57 -9.46 -43.52 -20.58
N SER A 58 -8.39 -43.81 -19.83
CA SER A 58 -8.17 -45.16 -19.30
C SER A 58 -9.24 -45.58 -18.29
N GLY A 59 -9.67 -44.66 -17.42
CA GLY A 59 -10.77 -44.88 -16.49
C GLY A 59 -12.09 -45.13 -17.21
N TRP A 60 -12.37 -44.39 -18.30
CA TRP A 60 -13.60 -44.56 -19.07
C TRP A 60 -13.61 -45.87 -19.86
N LEU A 61 -12.47 -46.25 -20.46
CA LEU A 61 -12.29 -47.55 -21.10
C LEU A 61 -12.44 -48.70 -20.10
N LEU A 62 -11.84 -48.58 -18.91
CA LEU A 62 -11.95 -49.58 -17.85
C LEU A 62 -13.39 -49.73 -17.37
N PHE A 63 -14.10 -48.61 -17.17
CA PHE A 63 -15.52 -48.62 -16.81
C PHE A 63 -16.35 -49.43 -17.81
N PHE A 64 -16.20 -49.17 -19.11
CA PHE A 64 -16.92 -49.94 -20.11
C PHE A 64 -16.44 -51.38 -20.21
N TRP A 65 -15.14 -51.64 -20.12
CA TRP A 65 -14.61 -53.01 -20.15
C TRP A 65 -15.17 -53.89 -19.02
N LEU A 66 -15.44 -53.30 -17.86
CA LEU A 66 -16.06 -53.97 -16.71
C LEU A 66 -17.60 -54.02 -16.79
N SER A 67 -18.23 -53.03 -17.43
CA SER A 67 -19.70 -52.89 -17.45
C SER A 67 -20.37 -53.52 -18.68
N GLU A 68 -19.71 -53.51 -19.84
CA GLU A 68 -20.22 -54.02 -21.12
C GLU A 68 -19.11 -54.70 -21.96
N PRO A 69 -19.25 -55.99 -22.30
CA PRO A 69 -18.19 -56.73 -22.99
C PRO A 69 -17.99 -56.35 -24.47
N ASN A 70 -18.94 -55.65 -25.11
CA ASN A 70 -18.88 -55.23 -26.51
C ASN A 70 -19.00 -53.71 -26.64
N LEU A 71 -17.86 -53.03 -26.80
CA LEU A 71 -17.79 -51.58 -26.98
C LEU A 71 -18.46 -51.15 -28.30
N SER A 72 -19.46 -50.26 -28.21
CA SER A 72 -20.25 -49.82 -29.36
C SER A 72 -19.46 -48.89 -30.31
N PRO A 73 -19.77 -48.85 -31.62
CA PRO A 73 -19.14 -47.91 -32.55
C PRO A 73 -19.20 -46.43 -32.12
N PRO A 74 -20.31 -45.93 -31.54
CA PRO A 74 -20.37 -44.57 -30.98
C PRO A 74 -19.36 -44.31 -29.86
N PHE A 75 -19.08 -45.30 -29.00
CA PHE A 75 -18.05 -45.19 -27.97
C PHE A 75 -16.67 -45.00 -28.59
N TRP A 76 -16.32 -45.82 -29.58
CA TRP A 76 -15.01 -45.72 -30.24
C TRP A 76 -14.83 -44.42 -31.01
N ALA A 77 -15.89 -43.87 -31.58
CA ALA A 77 -15.84 -42.55 -32.21
C ALA A 77 -15.59 -41.43 -31.20
N ALA A 78 -16.29 -41.46 -30.06
CA ALA A 78 -16.10 -40.52 -28.95
C ALA A 78 -14.68 -40.62 -28.35
N PHE A 79 -14.25 -41.82 -27.99
CA PHE A 79 -12.94 -42.11 -27.43
C PHE A 79 -11.81 -41.77 -28.40
N GLY A 80 -11.92 -42.25 -29.65
CA GLY A 80 -10.93 -42.02 -30.69
C GLY A 80 -10.82 -40.55 -31.08
N GLY A 81 -11.94 -39.82 -31.14
CA GLY A 81 -11.94 -38.37 -31.37
C GLY A 81 -11.22 -37.60 -30.27
N ALA A 82 -11.49 -37.93 -29.00
CA ALA A 82 -10.81 -37.30 -27.86
C ALA A 82 -9.31 -37.64 -27.83
N LEU A 83 -8.94 -38.89 -28.13
CA LEU A 83 -7.55 -39.32 -28.21
C LEU A 83 -6.80 -38.65 -29.37
N LEU A 84 -7.45 -38.51 -30.53
CA LEU A 84 -6.88 -37.82 -31.70
C LEU A 84 -6.55 -36.36 -31.38
N ILE A 85 -7.48 -35.64 -30.73
CA ILE A 85 -7.27 -34.25 -30.32
C ILE A 85 -6.11 -34.16 -29.32
N ALA A 86 -6.11 -35.01 -28.29
CA ALA A 86 -5.00 -35.05 -27.33
C ALA A 86 -3.65 -35.34 -28.00
N ALA A 87 -3.61 -36.29 -28.95
CA ALA A 87 -2.38 -36.65 -29.65
C ALA A 87 -1.85 -35.51 -30.54
N VAL A 88 -2.72 -34.88 -31.34
CA VAL A 88 -2.33 -33.75 -32.20
C VAL A 88 -1.91 -32.54 -31.36
N SER A 89 -2.62 -32.25 -30.27
CA SER A 89 -2.27 -31.14 -29.38
C SER A 89 -1.01 -31.41 -28.56
N TRP A 90 -0.71 -32.66 -28.21
CA TRP A 90 0.59 -33.01 -27.62
C TRP A 90 1.75 -32.83 -28.59
N LEU A 91 1.54 -33.18 -29.86
CA LEU A 91 2.51 -32.89 -30.91
C LEU A 91 2.75 -31.38 -31.05
N ASP A 92 1.69 -30.56 -30.94
CA ASP A 92 1.76 -29.10 -30.95
C ASP A 92 2.55 -28.53 -29.76
N ASP A 93 2.31 -29.07 -28.55
CA ASP A 93 3.04 -28.70 -27.33
C ASP A 93 4.55 -28.98 -27.44
N MET A 94 4.94 -30.03 -28.16
CA MET A 94 6.34 -30.36 -28.42
C MET A 94 6.92 -29.57 -29.61
N ARG A 95 6.12 -29.32 -30.64
CA ARG A 95 6.51 -28.67 -31.90
C ARG A 95 5.34 -27.87 -32.47
N PRO A 96 5.45 -26.54 -32.59
CA PRO A 96 4.34 -25.71 -33.08
C PRO A 96 3.83 -26.15 -34.45
N LEU A 97 2.56 -26.51 -34.52
CA LEU A 97 1.82 -26.89 -35.71
C LEU A 97 1.06 -25.69 -36.29
N SER A 98 0.82 -25.74 -37.61
CA SER A 98 -0.02 -24.73 -38.24
C SER A 98 -1.47 -24.82 -37.72
N TYR A 99 -2.12 -23.67 -37.54
CA TYR A 99 -3.53 -23.61 -37.11
C TYR A 99 -4.46 -24.41 -38.05
N ARG A 100 -4.11 -24.55 -39.33
CA ARG A 100 -4.86 -25.34 -40.31
C ARG A 100 -4.84 -26.84 -40.00
N LEU A 101 -3.70 -27.37 -39.59
CA LEU A 101 -3.57 -28.79 -39.21
C LEU A 101 -4.35 -29.07 -37.93
N ARG A 102 -4.26 -28.17 -36.94
CA ARG A 102 -5.02 -28.29 -35.68
C ARG A 102 -6.53 -28.23 -35.93
N LEU A 103 -6.99 -27.24 -36.69
CA LEU A 103 -8.40 -27.14 -37.07
C LEU A 103 -8.87 -28.34 -37.90
N GLY A 104 -8.04 -28.84 -38.80
CA GLY A 104 -8.31 -30.06 -39.57
C GLY A 104 -8.50 -31.29 -38.68
N ALA A 105 -7.66 -31.46 -37.65
CA ALA A 105 -7.82 -32.54 -36.68
C ALA A 105 -9.10 -32.39 -35.84
N HIS A 106 -9.44 -31.17 -35.41
CA HIS A 106 -10.69 -30.91 -34.68
C HIS A 106 -11.92 -31.22 -35.54
N LEU A 107 -11.91 -30.82 -36.82
CA LEU A 107 -12.98 -31.11 -37.78
C LEU A 107 -13.10 -32.62 -38.06
N LEU A 108 -11.97 -33.33 -38.18
CA LEU A 108 -11.98 -34.77 -38.39
C LEU A 108 -12.52 -35.52 -37.17
N ALA A 109 -12.09 -35.16 -35.96
CA ALA A 109 -12.61 -35.73 -34.73
C ALA A 109 -14.12 -35.48 -34.58
N ALA A 110 -14.58 -34.25 -34.81
CA ALA A 110 -16.00 -33.90 -34.75
C ALA A 110 -16.82 -34.60 -35.86
N GLY A 111 -16.27 -34.77 -37.06
CA GLY A 111 -16.91 -35.49 -38.16
C GLY A 111 -17.08 -36.99 -37.87
N LEU A 112 -16.07 -37.63 -37.27
CA LEU A 112 -16.16 -39.03 -36.81
C LEU A 112 -17.25 -39.21 -35.75
N VAL A 113 -17.32 -38.29 -34.80
CA VAL A 113 -18.39 -38.27 -33.79
C VAL A 113 -19.75 -38.09 -34.46
N LEU A 114 -19.93 -37.09 -35.33
CA LEU A 114 -21.20 -36.88 -36.04
C LEU A 114 -21.66 -38.10 -36.84
N TRP A 115 -20.73 -38.82 -37.46
CA TRP A 115 -21.05 -40.01 -38.24
C TRP A 115 -21.56 -41.17 -37.38
N GLN A 116 -20.96 -41.41 -36.20
CA GLN A 116 -21.25 -42.59 -35.38
C GLN A 116 -22.20 -42.30 -34.21
N VAL A 117 -22.07 -41.13 -33.56
CA VAL A 117 -22.93 -40.66 -32.46
C VAL A 117 -24.19 -40.00 -33.00
N GLY A 118 -24.10 -39.29 -34.13
CA GLY A 118 -25.20 -38.47 -34.66
C GLY A 118 -25.10 -37.00 -34.23
N SER A 119 -26.18 -36.26 -34.45
CA SER A 119 -26.28 -34.82 -34.16
C SER A 119 -27.51 -34.48 -33.34
N TRP A 120 -27.54 -33.27 -32.77
CA TRP A 120 -28.74 -32.75 -32.13
C TRP A 120 -29.89 -32.64 -33.12
N GLN A 121 -30.97 -33.37 -32.86
CA GLN A 121 -32.21 -33.29 -33.65
C GLN A 121 -33.22 -32.33 -33.01
N GLN A 122 -33.25 -32.29 -31.69
CA GLN A 122 -34.10 -31.42 -30.90
C GLN A 122 -33.27 -30.76 -29.79
N ILE A 123 -33.59 -29.52 -29.47
CA ILE A 123 -33.06 -28.79 -28.32
C ILE A 123 -34.23 -28.29 -27.51
N GLU A 124 -34.17 -28.46 -26.19
CA GLU A 124 -35.09 -27.83 -25.27
C GLU A 124 -34.55 -26.44 -24.92
N LEU A 125 -35.27 -25.39 -25.31
CA LEU A 125 -34.91 -24.01 -25.04
C LEU A 125 -35.68 -23.45 -23.83
N PRO A 126 -35.04 -22.62 -22.99
CA PRO A 126 -35.72 -21.90 -21.92
C PRO A 126 -36.91 -21.10 -22.46
N LEU A 127 -38.08 -21.19 -21.82
CA LEU A 127 -39.35 -20.52 -22.17
C LEU A 127 -40.01 -20.91 -23.50
N VAL A 128 -39.28 -21.54 -24.42
CA VAL A 128 -39.81 -21.92 -25.74
C VAL A 128 -40.18 -23.41 -25.80
N GLY A 129 -39.53 -24.25 -24.99
CA GLY A 129 -39.73 -25.70 -24.99
C GLY A 129 -38.92 -26.40 -26.09
N LEU A 130 -39.38 -27.56 -26.54
CA LEU A 130 -38.67 -28.39 -27.52
C LEU A 130 -38.72 -27.78 -28.93
N VAL A 131 -37.55 -27.51 -29.50
CA VAL A 131 -37.37 -27.01 -30.86
C VAL A 131 -36.68 -28.06 -31.72
N ASN A 132 -37.26 -28.35 -32.88
CA ASN A 132 -36.68 -29.27 -33.86
C ASN A 132 -35.69 -28.51 -34.77
N LEU A 133 -34.47 -29.04 -34.91
CA LEU A 133 -33.41 -28.42 -35.70
C LEU A 133 -33.35 -28.92 -37.16
N GLY A 134 -33.88 -30.11 -37.46
CA GLY A 134 -33.79 -30.73 -38.78
C GLY A 134 -32.37 -30.70 -39.37
N TRP A 135 -32.25 -30.18 -40.61
CA TRP A 135 -30.97 -30.09 -41.33
C TRP A 135 -29.93 -29.20 -40.64
N PHE A 136 -30.36 -28.30 -39.75
CA PHE A 136 -29.46 -27.39 -39.03
C PHE A 136 -28.77 -28.08 -37.84
N GLY A 137 -29.30 -29.22 -37.38
CA GLY A 137 -28.77 -29.99 -36.25
C GLY A 137 -27.29 -30.37 -36.38
N PRO A 138 -26.88 -31.09 -37.44
CA PRO A 138 -25.47 -31.46 -37.68
C PRO A 138 -24.54 -30.25 -37.72
N PHE A 139 -24.98 -29.15 -38.32
CA PHE A 139 -24.20 -27.92 -38.42
C PHE A 139 -23.99 -27.27 -37.05
N MET A 140 -25.04 -27.16 -36.24
CA MET A 140 -24.93 -26.66 -34.86
C MET A 140 -24.02 -27.54 -34.00
N THR A 141 -24.17 -28.86 -34.08
CA THR A 141 -23.33 -29.80 -33.32
C THR A 141 -21.85 -29.69 -33.73
N LEU A 142 -21.55 -29.54 -35.03
CA LEU A 142 -20.19 -29.32 -35.51
C LEU A 142 -19.59 -28.03 -34.96
N ILE A 143 -20.33 -26.93 -35.05
CA ILE A 143 -19.92 -25.62 -34.51
C ILE A 143 -19.69 -25.70 -33.01
N TRP A 144 -20.57 -26.40 -32.28
CA TRP A 144 -20.42 -26.57 -30.84
C TRP A 144 -19.15 -27.36 -30.49
N LEU A 145 -18.95 -28.54 -31.09
CA LEU A 145 -17.79 -29.38 -30.79
C LEU A 145 -16.48 -28.64 -31.09
N VAL A 146 -16.34 -28.07 -32.28
CA VAL A 146 -15.11 -27.38 -32.69
C VAL A 146 -14.97 -26.03 -31.99
N GLY A 147 -16.06 -25.29 -31.83
CA GLY A 147 -16.10 -23.97 -31.20
C GLY A 147 -15.77 -24.04 -29.71
N ALA A 148 -16.39 -24.94 -28.96
CA ALA A 148 -16.11 -25.14 -27.54
C ALA A 148 -14.68 -25.67 -27.30
N THR A 149 -14.19 -26.56 -28.17
CA THR A 149 -12.79 -27.03 -28.14
C THR A 149 -11.81 -25.85 -28.23
N ASN A 150 -11.98 -24.98 -29.22
CA ASN A 150 -11.11 -23.82 -29.40
C ASN A 150 -11.31 -22.76 -28.30
N ALA A 151 -12.56 -22.52 -27.87
CA ALA A 151 -12.86 -21.60 -26.78
C ALA A 151 -12.14 -22.01 -25.50
N TYR A 152 -12.15 -23.30 -25.15
CA TYR A 152 -11.44 -23.80 -23.98
C TYR A 152 -9.92 -23.67 -24.13
N ASN A 153 -9.37 -24.01 -25.30
CA ASN A 153 -7.95 -23.88 -25.61
C ASN A 153 -7.45 -22.43 -25.45
N PHE A 154 -8.24 -21.43 -25.86
CA PHE A 154 -7.88 -20.01 -25.71
C PHE A 154 -7.89 -19.51 -24.26
N MET A 155 -8.64 -20.18 -23.39
CA MET A 155 -8.78 -19.81 -21.98
C MET A 155 -7.69 -20.43 -21.09
N ASP A 156 -6.90 -21.37 -21.60
CA ASP A 156 -5.74 -21.96 -20.91
C ASP A 156 -4.49 -21.06 -20.97
N GLY A 157 -4.64 -19.82 -20.48
CA GLY A 157 -3.56 -18.83 -20.44
C GLY A 157 -3.30 -18.27 -19.05
N LEU A 158 -3.86 -18.87 -18.00
CA LEU A 158 -3.75 -18.37 -16.63
C LEU A 158 -3.78 -19.51 -15.60
N ASP A 159 -2.91 -19.44 -14.59
CA ASP A 159 -2.73 -20.43 -13.53
C ASP A 159 -4.07 -20.82 -12.86
N GLY A 160 -4.38 -22.12 -12.85
CA GLY A 160 -5.57 -22.67 -12.21
C GLY A 160 -6.89 -22.43 -12.94
N LEU A 161 -6.95 -21.58 -13.98
CA LEU A 161 -8.21 -21.18 -14.65
C LEU A 161 -8.87 -22.34 -15.41
N ALA A 162 -8.15 -22.95 -16.36
CA ALA A 162 -8.65 -24.08 -17.14
C ALA A 162 -8.88 -25.32 -16.27
N GLY A 163 -8.06 -25.54 -15.24
CA GLY A 163 -8.24 -26.63 -14.29
C GLY A 163 -9.50 -26.48 -13.44
N SER A 164 -9.77 -25.30 -12.89
CA SER A 164 -10.94 -25.08 -12.02
C SER A 164 -12.26 -25.16 -12.80
N GLN A 165 -12.29 -24.62 -14.02
CA GLN A 165 -13.42 -24.79 -14.95
C GLN A 165 -13.69 -26.28 -15.22
N GLY A 166 -12.64 -27.06 -15.48
CA GLY A 166 -12.74 -28.49 -15.77
C GLY A 166 -13.27 -29.32 -14.60
N VAL A 167 -12.85 -28.98 -13.37
CA VAL A 167 -13.41 -29.59 -12.14
C VAL A 167 -14.91 -29.34 -12.05
N ILE A 168 -15.35 -28.09 -12.19
CA ILE A 168 -16.76 -27.71 -12.01
C ILE A 168 -17.64 -28.31 -13.12
N ALA A 169 -17.22 -28.18 -14.38
CA ALA A 169 -17.96 -28.73 -15.51
C ALA A 169 -18.01 -30.27 -15.46
N GLY A 170 -16.89 -30.93 -15.09
CA GLY A 170 -16.83 -32.37 -14.91
C GLY A 170 -17.74 -32.87 -13.78
N LEU A 171 -17.72 -32.22 -12.60
CA LEU A 171 -18.62 -32.55 -11.49
C LEU A 171 -20.08 -32.33 -11.90
N GLY A 172 -20.36 -31.25 -12.63
CA GLY A 172 -21.69 -30.96 -13.16
C GLY A 172 -22.21 -32.08 -14.04
N TRP A 173 -21.44 -32.51 -15.04
CA TRP A 173 -21.81 -33.63 -15.89
C TRP A 173 -21.84 -34.97 -15.16
N GLY A 174 -20.98 -35.15 -14.16
CA GLY A 174 -21.01 -36.32 -13.27
C GLY A 174 -22.37 -36.44 -12.57
N ILE A 175 -22.84 -35.34 -11.97
CA ILE A 175 -24.12 -35.27 -11.27
C ILE A 175 -25.29 -35.34 -12.25
N LEU A 176 -25.30 -34.53 -13.31
CA LEU A 176 -26.37 -34.52 -14.31
C LEU A 176 -26.53 -35.87 -15.00
N GLY A 177 -25.41 -36.54 -15.32
CA GLY A 177 -25.43 -37.90 -15.86
C GLY A 177 -26.04 -38.91 -14.89
N LEU A 178 -25.75 -38.82 -13.58
CA LEU A 178 -26.42 -39.67 -12.58
C LEU A 178 -27.92 -39.40 -12.55
N LEU A 179 -28.32 -38.13 -12.53
CA LEU A 179 -29.72 -37.71 -12.47
C LEU A 179 -30.51 -38.14 -13.72
N ALA A 180 -29.88 -38.09 -14.89
CA ALA A 180 -30.46 -38.53 -16.15
C ALA A 180 -30.41 -40.06 -16.35
N GLY A 181 -29.84 -40.83 -15.42
CA GLY A 181 -29.69 -42.28 -15.57
C GLY A 181 -28.73 -42.67 -16.70
N GLN A 182 -27.71 -41.85 -16.96
CA GLN A 182 -26.70 -42.02 -18.01
C GLN A 182 -25.32 -42.32 -17.38
N PRO A 183 -25.01 -43.59 -17.05
CA PRO A 183 -23.83 -43.94 -16.28
C PRO A 183 -22.51 -43.67 -17.03
N ALA A 184 -22.50 -43.81 -18.37
CA ALA A 184 -21.33 -43.51 -19.19
C ALA A 184 -20.94 -42.02 -19.18
N VAL A 185 -21.94 -41.13 -19.30
CA VAL A 185 -21.77 -39.66 -19.24
C VAL A 185 -21.33 -39.25 -17.84
N SER A 186 -21.99 -39.81 -16.82
CA SER A 186 -21.65 -39.56 -15.42
C SER A 186 -20.21 -39.94 -15.08
N MET A 187 -19.80 -41.16 -15.44
CA MET A 187 -18.46 -41.65 -15.14
C MET A 187 -17.39 -40.79 -15.82
N LEU A 188 -17.57 -40.45 -17.09
CA LEU A 188 -16.63 -39.57 -17.80
C LEU A 188 -16.56 -38.18 -17.14
N GLY A 189 -17.68 -37.58 -16.75
CA GLY A 189 -17.71 -36.31 -16.02
C GLY A 189 -16.91 -36.35 -14.71
N PHE A 190 -17.14 -37.38 -13.88
CA PHE A 190 -16.39 -37.56 -12.62
C PHE A 190 -14.90 -37.80 -12.84
N LEU A 191 -14.52 -38.58 -13.85
CA LEU A 191 -13.12 -38.83 -14.19
C LEU A 191 -12.41 -37.57 -14.71
N LEU A 192 -13.09 -36.72 -15.48
CA LEU A 192 -12.56 -35.43 -15.92
C LEU A 192 -12.37 -34.49 -14.72
N ALA A 193 -13.34 -34.46 -13.80
CA ALA A 193 -13.23 -33.66 -12.57
C ALA A 193 -12.09 -34.12 -11.68
N ALA A 194 -11.96 -35.43 -11.44
CA ALA A 194 -10.86 -36.00 -10.66
C ALA A 194 -9.50 -35.74 -11.32
N GLY A 195 -9.42 -35.90 -12.64
CA GLY A 195 -8.23 -35.60 -13.44
C GLY A 195 -7.79 -34.15 -13.27
N CYS A 196 -8.71 -33.19 -13.47
CA CYS A 196 -8.45 -31.76 -13.30
C CYS A 196 -8.08 -31.40 -11.86
N LEU A 197 -8.76 -31.98 -10.87
CA LEU A 197 -8.49 -31.72 -9.45
C LEU A 197 -7.09 -32.20 -9.05
N GLY A 198 -6.65 -33.36 -9.56
CA GLY A 198 -5.30 -33.86 -9.35
C GLY A 198 -4.24 -32.97 -10.00
N PHE A 199 -4.49 -32.53 -11.23
CA PHE A 199 -3.63 -31.57 -11.94
C PHE A 199 -3.50 -30.22 -11.20
N LEU A 200 -4.62 -29.70 -10.66
CA LEU A 200 -4.65 -28.41 -9.94
C LEU A 200 -3.70 -28.36 -8.74
N THR A 201 -3.37 -29.49 -8.12
CA THR A 201 -2.41 -29.54 -6.99
C THR A 201 -1.04 -28.96 -7.35
N LEU A 202 -0.65 -29.03 -8.63
CA LEU A 202 0.61 -28.50 -9.15
C LEU A 202 0.43 -27.29 -10.06
N ASN A 203 -0.80 -26.98 -10.48
CA ASN A 203 -1.12 -25.83 -11.34
C ASN A 203 -1.76 -24.65 -10.60
N TRP A 204 -2.19 -24.81 -9.35
CA TRP A 204 -2.74 -23.70 -8.56
C TRP A 204 -1.74 -22.54 -8.45
N PRO A 205 -2.16 -21.27 -8.59
CA PRO A 205 -1.23 -20.15 -8.64
C PRO A 205 -0.31 -20.08 -7.39
N PRO A 206 1.02 -19.93 -7.55
CA PRO A 206 1.76 -19.95 -8.83
C PRO A 206 1.95 -21.37 -9.39
N ALA A 207 1.67 -21.56 -10.67
CA ALA A 207 1.74 -22.86 -11.33
C ALA A 207 3.17 -23.42 -11.42
N LYS A 208 3.33 -24.72 -11.16
CA LYS A 208 4.58 -25.49 -11.34
C LYS A 208 4.64 -26.24 -12.68
N ILE A 209 3.51 -26.38 -13.35
CA ILE A 209 3.34 -26.99 -14.67
C ILE A 209 2.07 -26.42 -15.31
N PHE A 210 2.10 -26.17 -16.62
CA PHE A 210 0.93 -25.76 -17.40
C PHE A 210 0.23 -26.95 -18.04
N MET A 211 -1.08 -26.80 -18.24
CA MET A 211 -1.93 -27.83 -18.83
C MET A 211 -1.46 -28.14 -20.26
N GLY A 212 -1.18 -27.09 -21.05
CA GLY A 212 -0.75 -27.23 -22.44
C GLY A 212 -1.95 -27.51 -23.35
N ASP A 213 -1.75 -27.33 -24.66
CA ASP A 213 -2.80 -27.54 -25.66
C ASP A 213 -3.33 -28.99 -25.60
N VAL A 214 -2.47 -29.96 -25.20
CA VAL A 214 -2.88 -31.36 -24.98
C VAL A 214 -4.04 -31.50 -24.00
N GLY A 215 -4.04 -30.73 -22.92
CA GLY A 215 -5.07 -30.81 -21.89
C GLY A 215 -6.27 -29.93 -22.19
N SER A 216 -6.04 -28.71 -22.65
CA SER A 216 -7.11 -27.72 -22.82
C SER A 216 -7.96 -27.99 -24.07
N ALA A 217 -7.37 -28.42 -25.19
CA ALA A 217 -8.14 -28.89 -26.34
C ALA A 217 -8.89 -30.20 -26.04
N PHE A 218 -8.26 -31.14 -25.34
CA PHE A 218 -8.91 -32.38 -24.90
C PHE A 218 -10.12 -32.10 -24.00
N LEU A 219 -9.96 -31.25 -22.99
CA LEU A 219 -11.05 -30.87 -22.09
C LEU A 219 -12.16 -30.14 -22.84
N GLY A 220 -11.80 -29.19 -23.72
CA GLY A 220 -12.77 -28.47 -24.53
C GLY A 220 -13.61 -29.41 -25.40
N PHE A 221 -12.99 -30.39 -26.07
CA PHE A 221 -13.70 -31.36 -26.88
C PHE A 221 -14.54 -32.33 -26.05
N THR A 222 -13.97 -32.91 -25.00
CA THR A 222 -14.67 -33.92 -24.17
C THR A 222 -15.85 -33.31 -23.40
N LEU A 223 -15.70 -32.09 -22.85
CA LEU A 223 -16.80 -31.39 -22.20
C LEU A 223 -17.87 -30.92 -23.20
N ALA A 224 -17.51 -30.64 -24.45
CA ALA A 224 -18.46 -30.38 -25.52
C ALA A 224 -19.18 -31.64 -26.02
N LEU A 225 -18.54 -32.81 -25.89
CA LEU A 225 -19.08 -34.09 -26.28
C LEU A 225 -20.16 -34.61 -25.31
N LEU A 226 -20.03 -34.34 -24.00
CA LEU A 226 -20.99 -34.77 -22.97
C LEU A 226 -22.46 -34.33 -23.23
N PRO A 227 -22.76 -33.07 -23.59
CA PRO A 227 -24.12 -32.69 -23.95
C PRO A 227 -24.64 -33.37 -25.22
N LEU A 228 -23.75 -33.71 -26.18
CA LEU A 228 -24.14 -34.49 -27.34
C LEU A 228 -24.48 -35.94 -26.97
N LEU A 229 -23.61 -36.59 -26.21
CA LEU A 229 -23.83 -37.94 -25.71
C LEU A 229 -25.09 -38.03 -24.85
N SER A 230 -25.40 -36.99 -24.07
CA SER A 230 -26.60 -36.95 -23.23
C SER A 230 -27.88 -36.65 -24.01
N ALA A 231 -27.83 -35.77 -25.02
CA ALA A 231 -28.99 -35.41 -25.84
C ALA A 231 -29.33 -36.44 -26.94
N VAL A 232 -28.36 -37.20 -27.43
CA VAL A 232 -28.57 -38.24 -28.45
C VAL A 232 -28.59 -39.64 -27.84
N ASN A 233 -27.87 -39.82 -26.73
CA ASN A 233 -27.80 -41.04 -25.94
C ASN A 233 -27.45 -42.34 -26.71
N PRO A 234 -26.37 -42.34 -27.51
CA PRO A 234 -25.96 -43.53 -28.26
C PRO A 234 -25.28 -44.61 -27.38
N LEU A 235 -25.03 -44.30 -26.10
CA LEU A 235 -24.32 -45.16 -25.13
C LEU A 235 -25.25 -45.73 -24.03
N GLY A 236 -26.57 -45.64 -24.21
CA GLY A 236 -27.57 -46.16 -23.27
C GLY A 236 -27.92 -45.22 -22.12
N GLY A 237 -29.22 -45.20 -21.74
CA GLY A 237 -29.78 -44.30 -20.73
C GLY A 237 -31.10 -43.67 -21.19
N SER A 238 -31.49 -42.53 -20.60
CA SER A 238 -32.60 -41.70 -21.10
C SER A 238 -32.09 -40.61 -22.08
N VAL A 239 -32.89 -40.20 -23.07
CA VAL A 239 -32.58 -39.05 -23.94
C VAL A 239 -32.97 -37.77 -23.20
N TRP A 240 -32.04 -36.80 -23.10
CA TRP A 240 -32.32 -35.51 -22.46
C TRP A 240 -31.97 -34.32 -23.39
N PRO A 241 -32.94 -33.79 -24.15
CA PRO A 241 -32.71 -32.65 -25.05
C PRO A 241 -32.26 -31.36 -24.32
N GLY A 242 -32.65 -31.19 -23.05
CA GLY A 242 -32.18 -30.11 -22.18
C GLY A 242 -30.68 -30.15 -21.84
N ALA A 243 -29.99 -31.27 -22.14
CA ALA A 243 -28.55 -31.41 -21.96
C ALA A 243 -27.73 -30.34 -22.70
N VAL A 244 -28.21 -29.87 -23.85
CA VAL A 244 -27.52 -28.86 -24.65
C VAL A 244 -27.38 -27.54 -23.88
N ILE A 245 -28.46 -27.08 -23.26
CA ILE A 245 -28.47 -25.88 -22.43
C ILE A 245 -27.62 -26.10 -21.18
N ALA A 246 -27.70 -27.26 -20.54
CA ALA A 246 -26.84 -27.60 -19.40
C ALA A 246 -25.35 -27.56 -19.76
N GLY A 247 -24.97 -28.04 -20.95
CA GLY A 247 -23.59 -27.97 -21.45
C GLY A 247 -23.12 -26.53 -21.70
N LEU A 248 -23.98 -25.70 -22.29
CA LEU A 248 -23.71 -24.28 -22.44
C LEU A 248 -23.51 -23.60 -21.08
N LEU A 249 -24.39 -23.89 -20.10
CA LEU A 249 -24.33 -23.35 -18.75
C LEU A 249 -23.12 -23.85 -17.96
N LEU A 250 -22.62 -25.05 -18.20
CA LEU A 250 -21.41 -25.54 -17.53
C LEU A 250 -20.12 -24.95 -18.10
N LEU A 251 -20.13 -24.51 -19.37
CA LEU A 251 -18.97 -23.91 -20.06
C LEU A 251 -19.10 -22.40 -20.29
N TRP A 252 -20.16 -21.78 -19.78
CA TRP A 252 -20.56 -20.43 -20.13
C TRP A 252 -19.48 -19.35 -19.97
N PRO A 253 -18.61 -19.33 -18.94
CA PRO A 253 -17.67 -18.21 -18.78
C PRO A 253 -16.64 -18.21 -19.91
N PHE A 254 -16.25 -19.40 -20.37
CA PHE A 254 -15.27 -19.59 -21.44
C PHE A 254 -15.89 -19.35 -22.81
N VAL A 255 -17.08 -19.90 -23.05
CA VAL A 255 -17.83 -19.68 -24.30
C VAL A 255 -18.17 -18.19 -24.46
N TYR A 256 -18.57 -17.54 -23.37
CA TYR A 256 -18.85 -16.11 -23.36
C TYR A 256 -17.59 -15.28 -23.65
N ASP A 257 -16.50 -15.45 -22.90
CA ASP A 257 -15.27 -14.66 -23.11
C ASP A 257 -14.72 -14.85 -24.54
N ALA A 258 -14.63 -16.10 -25.00
CA ALA A 258 -14.14 -16.41 -26.34
C ALA A 258 -15.07 -15.87 -27.44
N GLY A 259 -16.37 -16.12 -27.34
CA GLY A 259 -17.36 -15.67 -28.32
C GLY A 259 -17.49 -14.16 -28.36
N PHE A 260 -17.53 -13.51 -27.21
CA PHE A 260 -17.57 -12.06 -27.12
C PHE A 260 -16.31 -11.43 -27.72
N THR A 261 -15.14 -11.97 -27.38
CA THR A 261 -13.87 -11.48 -27.94
C THR A 261 -13.84 -11.66 -29.44
N PHE A 262 -14.31 -12.79 -29.96
CA PHE A 262 -14.42 -13.02 -31.39
C PHE A 262 -15.35 -12.01 -32.10
N ILE A 263 -16.57 -11.82 -31.58
CA ILE A 263 -17.56 -10.87 -32.14
C ILE A 263 -17.00 -9.44 -32.12
N ARG A 264 -16.40 -9.02 -31.01
CA ARG A 264 -15.82 -7.67 -30.89
C ARG A 264 -14.75 -7.44 -31.94
N ARG A 265 -13.83 -8.40 -32.10
CA ARG A 265 -12.73 -8.32 -33.09
C ARG A 265 -13.26 -8.28 -34.52
N LEU A 266 -14.30 -9.07 -34.80
CA LEU A 266 -14.99 -9.06 -36.08
C LEU A 266 -15.62 -7.69 -36.37
N MET A 267 -16.34 -7.11 -35.39
CA MET A 267 -16.94 -5.77 -35.51
C MET A 267 -15.89 -4.66 -35.68
N GLN A 268 -14.69 -4.85 -35.12
CA GLN A 268 -13.56 -3.93 -35.23
C GLN A 268 -12.73 -4.12 -36.51
N GLY A 269 -13.09 -5.09 -37.38
CA GLY A 269 -12.34 -5.40 -38.61
C GLY A 269 -10.96 -6.00 -38.36
N GLU A 270 -10.70 -6.53 -37.16
CA GLU A 270 -9.42 -7.15 -36.83
C GLU A 270 -9.27 -8.53 -37.47
N ASN A 271 -8.03 -8.96 -37.73
CA ASN A 271 -7.76 -10.32 -38.21
C ASN A 271 -8.01 -11.35 -37.09
N VAL A 272 -9.19 -11.96 -37.10
CA VAL A 272 -9.62 -12.97 -36.12
C VAL A 272 -8.74 -14.23 -36.09
N PHE A 273 -8.00 -14.52 -37.17
CA PHE A 273 -7.09 -15.67 -37.24
C PHE A 273 -5.70 -15.40 -36.66
N ALA A 274 -5.37 -14.14 -36.37
CA ALA A 274 -4.15 -13.78 -35.68
C ALA A 274 -4.29 -13.99 -34.16
N ALA A 275 -3.24 -14.55 -33.54
CA ALA A 275 -3.16 -14.68 -32.09
C ALA A 275 -3.24 -13.30 -31.41
N HIS A 276 -4.00 -13.21 -30.33
CA HIS A 276 -4.32 -11.94 -29.64
C HIS A 276 -4.32 -12.11 -28.12
N ARG A 277 -4.32 -10.98 -27.41
CA ARG A 277 -4.32 -10.92 -25.94
C ARG A 277 -5.47 -10.07 -25.39
N SER A 278 -6.68 -10.37 -25.84
CA SER A 278 -7.84 -9.50 -25.60
C SER A 278 -9.05 -10.20 -24.99
N HIS A 279 -8.84 -11.41 -24.46
CA HIS A 279 -9.84 -12.08 -23.64
C HIS A 279 -10.04 -11.30 -22.34
N LEU A 280 -11.26 -11.35 -21.80
CA LEU A 280 -11.65 -10.67 -20.57
C LEU A 280 -10.71 -11.03 -19.41
N TYR A 281 -10.32 -12.31 -19.27
CA TYR A 281 -9.38 -12.72 -18.21
C TYR A 281 -7.98 -12.08 -18.37
N GLN A 282 -7.49 -11.95 -19.60
CA GLN A 282 -6.20 -11.33 -19.90
C GLN A 282 -6.26 -9.82 -19.71
N ARG A 283 -7.40 -9.20 -20.04
CA ARG A 283 -7.63 -7.78 -19.80
C ARG A 283 -7.65 -7.47 -18.31
N LEU A 284 -8.25 -8.34 -17.50
CA LEU A 284 -8.20 -8.22 -16.05
C LEU A 284 -6.75 -8.28 -15.52
N THR A 285 -5.91 -9.18 -16.03
CA THR A 285 -4.49 -9.20 -15.61
C THR A 285 -3.70 -7.97 -16.08
N ILE A 286 -3.96 -7.46 -17.29
CA ILE A 286 -3.36 -6.21 -17.80
C ILE A 286 -3.75 -5.00 -16.94
N VAL A 287 -4.99 -4.95 -16.46
CA VAL A 287 -5.48 -3.91 -15.52
C VAL A 287 -4.85 -4.04 -14.13
N GLY A 288 -4.16 -5.14 -13.84
CA GLY A 288 -3.37 -5.35 -12.63
C GLY A 288 -3.99 -6.32 -11.61
N TYR A 289 -4.98 -7.11 -12.02
CA TYR A 289 -5.51 -8.19 -11.18
C TYR A 289 -4.56 -9.39 -11.15
N THR A 290 -4.41 -10.00 -9.97
CA THR A 290 -3.57 -11.20 -9.78
C THR A 290 -4.23 -12.44 -10.40
N HIS A 291 -3.43 -13.45 -10.75
CA HIS A 291 -3.94 -14.72 -11.28
C HIS A 291 -4.95 -15.36 -10.31
N ILE A 292 -4.67 -15.33 -9.00
CA ILE A 292 -5.59 -15.84 -7.96
C ILE A 292 -6.95 -15.14 -8.03
N SER A 293 -6.97 -13.81 -8.12
CA SER A 293 -8.22 -13.05 -8.20
C SER A 293 -9.04 -13.42 -9.44
N VAL A 294 -8.38 -13.53 -10.60
CA VAL A 294 -9.06 -13.86 -11.87
C VAL A 294 -9.58 -15.30 -11.86
N THR A 295 -8.77 -16.27 -11.45
CA THR A 295 -9.18 -17.67 -11.32
C THR A 295 -10.32 -17.84 -10.33
N THR A 296 -10.28 -17.15 -9.19
CA THR A 296 -11.37 -17.18 -8.20
C THR A 296 -12.67 -16.64 -8.77
N LEU A 297 -12.62 -15.52 -9.51
CA LEU A 297 -13.79 -14.95 -10.18
C LEU A 297 -14.41 -15.96 -11.16
N TYR A 298 -13.62 -16.50 -12.09
CA TYR A 298 -14.10 -17.46 -13.08
C TYR A 298 -14.61 -18.76 -12.45
N THR A 299 -13.98 -19.23 -11.37
CA THR A 299 -14.46 -20.37 -10.59
C THR A 299 -15.83 -20.08 -9.98
N GLY A 300 -16.04 -18.88 -9.43
CA GLY A 300 -17.35 -18.44 -8.95
C GLY A 300 -18.42 -18.38 -10.05
N LEU A 301 -18.05 -17.85 -11.22
CA LEU A 301 -18.94 -17.84 -12.40
C LEU A 301 -19.32 -19.25 -12.84
N ALA A 302 -18.35 -20.17 -12.90
CA ALA A 302 -18.57 -21.57 -13.23
C ALA A 302 -19.49 -22.27 -12.23
N LEU A 303 -19.33 -22.02 -10.91
CA LEU A 303 -20.24 -22.55 -9.88
C LEU A 303 -21.68 -22.04 -10.06
N ILE A 304 -21.87 -20.78 -10.44
CA ILE A 304 -23.20 -20.27 -10.78
C ILE A 304 -23.78 -21.02 -11.98
N GLY A 305 -22.97 -21.24 -13.02
CA GLY A 305 -23.36 -22.04 -14.19
C GLY A 305 -23.81 -23.45 -13.82
N LEU A 306 -23.08 -24.12 -12.92
CA LEU A 306 -23.46 -25.43 -12.36
C LEU A 306 -24.81 -25.40 -11.64
N LEU A 307 -25.04 -24.43 -10.75
CA LEU A 307 -26.31 -24.29 -10.03
C LEU A 307 -27.48 -24.06 -10.99
N LEU A 308 -27.27 -23.26 -12.05
CA LEU A 308 -28.28 -23.02 -13.08
C LEU A 308 -28.53 -24.26 -13.93
N ALA A 309 -27.50 -25.02 -14.28
CA ALA A 309 -27.64 -26.27 -15.02
C ALA A 309 -28.42 -27.33 -14.22
N LEU A 310 -28.18 -27.43 -12.89
CA LEU A 310 -28.95 -28.29 -12.00
C LEU A 310 -30.40 -27.81 -11.86
N GLY A 311 -30.62 -26.51 -11.75
CA GLY A 311 -31.96 -25.93 -11.69
C GLY A 311 -32.75 -26.10 -12.99
N TRP A 312 -32.07 -26.05 -14.14
CA TRP A 312 -32.63 -26.37 -15.44
C TRP A 312 -33.02 -27.85 -15.56
N ALA A 313 -32.12 -28.75 -15.16
CA ALA A 313 -32.36 -30.19 -15.23
C ALA A 313 -33.53 -30.67 -14.36
N TYR A 314 -33.83 -29.96 -13.27
CA TYR A 314 -34.93 -30.28 -12.36
C TYR A 314 -36.18 -29.44 -12.62
N ASP A 315 -36.24 -28.72 -13.76
CA ASP A 315 -37.32 -27.80 -14.13
C ASP A 315 -37.75 -26.90 -12.95
N ILE A 316 -36.76 -26.37 -12.22
CA ILE A 316 -37.02 -25.48 -11.11
C ILE A 316 -37.62 -24.20 -11.70
N SER A 317 -38.92 -24.05 -11.50
CA SER A 317 -39.72 -22.85 -11.71
C SER A 317 -38.92 -21.52 -11.65
N GLY A 318 -38.66 -20.92 -12.82
CA GLY A 318 -37.92 -19.67 -12.98
C GLY A 318 -36.44 -19.82 -13.35
N SER A 319 -35.89 -21.03 -13.42
CA SER A 319 -34.51 -21.32 -13.88
C SER A 319 -34.29 -20.84 -15.31
N ALA A 320 -35.24 -21.11 -16.21
CA ALA A 320 -35.26 -20.62 -17.59
C ALA A 320 -35.09 -19.10 -17.69
N VAL A 321 -35.78 -18.39 -16.81
CA VAL A 321 -35.83 -16.92 -16.81
C VAL A 321 -34.57 -16.34 -16.20
N ILE A 322 -34.05 -16.96 -15.13
CA ILE A 322 -32.75 -16.63 -14.57
C ILE A 322 -31.66 -16.85 -15.63
N ILE A 323 -31.69 -17.94 -16.39
CA ILE A 323 -30.73 -18.20 -17.48
C ILE A 323 -30.77 -17.07 -18.52
N LEU A 324 -31.97 -16.66 -18.95
CA LEU A 324 -32.15 -15.63 -19.99
C LEU A 324 -31.88 -14.20 -19.52
N THR A 325 -31.94 -13.92 -18.22
CA THR A 325 -31.80 -12.54 -17.68
C THR A 325 -30.51 -12.34 -16.90
N PHE A 326 -30.12 -13.28 -16.04
CA PHE A 326 -28.97 -13.16 -15.15
C PHE A 326 -27.64 -13.26 -15.91
N MET A 327 -27.51 -14.23 -16.83
CA MET A 327 -26.26 -14.41 -17.58
C MET A 327 -25.91 -13.21 -18.46
N PRO A 328 -26.81 -12.71 -19.34
CA PRO A 328 -26.50 -11.53 -20.15
C PRO A 328 -26.16 -10.31 -19.30
N LEU A 329 -26.77 -10.17 -18.13
CA LEU A 329 -26.55 -9.03 -17.25
C LEU A 329 -25.22 -9.12 -16.48
N VAL A 330 -24.81 -10.31 -16.02
CA VAL A 330 -23.46 -10.54 -15.45
C VAL A 330 -22.38 -10.30 -16.52
N CYS A 331 -22.61 -10.84 -17.72
CA CYS A 331 -21.78 -10.61 -18.90
C CYS A 331 -21.63 -9.12 -19.21
N PHE A 332 -22.74 -8.40 -19.34
CA PHE A 332 -22.76 -6.96 -19.59
C PHE A 332 -22.06 -6.17 -18.48
N THR A 333 -22.24 -6.57 -17.22
CA THR A 333 -21.62 -5.90 -16.07
C THR A 333 -20.10 -6.08 -16.05
N LEU A 334 -19.63 -7.32 -16.22
CA LEU A 334 -18.19 -7.62 -16.28
C LEU A 334 -17.54 -6.93 -17.49
N TYR A 335 -18.20 -6.95 -18.64
CA TYR A 335 -17.72 -6.28 -19.83
C TYR A 335 -17.69 -4.75 -19.67
N SER A 336 -18.75 -4.14 -19.15
CA SER A 336 -18.81 -2.69 -18.93
C SER A 336 -17.74 -2.26 -17.94
N TYR A 337 -17.49 -3.06 -16.91
CA TYR A 337 -16.41 -2.84 -15.95
C TYR A 337 -15.03 -2.89 -16.62
N VAL A 338 -14.73 -3.97 -17.37
CA VAL A 338 -13.42 -4.11 -18.03
C VAL A 338 -13.22 -3.10 -19.16
N SER A 339 -14.26 -2.78 -19.92
CA SER A 339 -14.20 -1.79 -21.00
C SER A 339 -14.00 -0.39 -20.46
N ALA A 340 -14.62 -0.04 -19.33
CA ALA A 340 -14.33 1.22 -18.66
C ALA A 340 -12.87 1.29 -18.24
N GLU A 341 -12.33 0.24 -17.61
CA GLU A 341 -10.92 0.19 -17.20
C GLU A 341 -9.94 0.19 -18.40
N GLU A 342 -10.32 -0.40 -19.54
CA GLU A 342 -9.48 -0.50 -20.74
C GLU A 342 -9.53 0.75 -21.63
N VAL A 343 -10.69 1.38 -21.82
CA VAL A 343 -10.78 2.71 -22.45
C VAL A 343 -9.91 3.69 -21.68
N ILE A 344 -9.89 3.57 -20.36
CA ILE A 344 -9.00 4.35 -19.51
C ILE A 344 -7.52 3.97 -19.74
N ALA A 345 -7.16 2.69 -19.88
CA ALA A 345 -5.79 2.25 -20.15
C ALA A 345 -5.28 2.60 -21.56
N THR A 346 -6.15 2.59 -22.57
CA THR A 346 -5.84 2.89 -23.97
C THR A 346 -5.82 4.38 -24.26
N ASP A 347 -6.67 5.19 -23.61
CA ASP A 347 -6.61 6.66 -23.69
C ASP A 347 -5.30 7.19 -23.05
N ILE A 348 -4.79 6.52 -22.01
CA ILE A 348 -3.45 6.77 -21.46
C ILE A 348 -2.34 6.50 -22.50
N ALA A 349 -2.43 5.38 -23.23
CA ALA A 349 -1.46 5.05 -24.29
C ALA A 349 -1.58 5.98 -25.53
N ALA A 350 -2.79 6.43 -25.86
CA ALA A 350 -3.06 7.36 -26.95
C ALA A 350 -2.54 8.78 -26.64
N ARG A 351 -2.71 9.24 -25.39
CA ARG A 351 -2.15 10.52 -24.91
C ARG A 351 -0.62 10.49 -24.81
N ALA A 352 -0.03 9.36 -24.41
CA ALA A 352 1.43 9.14 -24.50
C ALA A 352 1.96 9.27 -25.94
N ASN A 353 1.14 8.93 -26.95
CA ASN A 353 1.43 9.09 -28.38
C ASN A 353 0.90 10.39 -29.01
N GLY A 354 0.40 11.35 -28.21
CA GLY A 354 0.02 12.68 -28.69
C GLY A 354 -1.32 12.75 -29.45
N ARG A 355 -2.20 11.75 -29.32
CA ARG A 355 -3.55 11.78 -29.92
C ARG A 355 -4.59 12.21 -28.87
N GLY A 356 -5.52 13.08 -29.29
CA GLY A 356 -6.60 13.60 -28.43
C GLY A 356 -7.68 12.56 -28.12
N PRO A 357 -8.42 12.72 -27.01
CA PRO A 357 -9.39 11.73 -26.55
C PRO A 357 -10.65 11.69 -27.42
N SER A 358 -11.15 10.49 -27.74
CA SER A 358 -12.50 10.30 -28.29
C SER A 358 -13.49 10.05 -27.15
N THR A 359 -14.26 11.05 -26.74
CA THR A 359 -15.23 10.89 -25.64
C THR A 359 -16.60 10.45 -26.17
N ALA A 360 -17.12 9.32 -25.65
CA ALA A 360 -18.47 8.84 -25.91
C ALA A 360 -19.45 9.12 -24.74
N VAL A 361 -18.98 9.63 -23.60
CA VAL A 361 -19.79 9.85 -22.39
C VAL A 361 -20.13 11.35 -22.23
N PRO A 362 -21.41 11.73 -22.06
CA PRO A 362 -21.81 13.12 -21.87
C PRO A 362 -21.20 13.76 -20.61
N THR A 363 -20.68 14.98 -20.74
CA THR A 363 -19.98 15.74 -19.68
C THR A 363 -20.84 16.05 -18.45
N TRP A 364 -22.16 16.18 -18.60
CA TRP A 364 -23.08 16.44 -17.48
C TRP A 364 -23.19 15.25 -16.51
N ALA A 365 -23.13 14.01 -17.03
CA ALA A 365 -23.18 12.80 -16.20
C ALA A 365 -21.92 12.65 -15.35
N LEU A 366 -20.79 13.10 -15.88
CA LEU A 366 -19.49 13.06 -15.20
C LEU A 366 -19.41 14.00 -13.99
N ASN A 367 -20.12 15.13 -14.03
CA ASN A 367 -20.13 16.11 -12.95
C ASN A 367 -21.05 15.75 -11.76
N LEU A 368 -22.01 14.83 -11.95
CA LEU A 368 -22.91 14.40 -10.86
C LEU A 368 -22.25 13.42 -9.87
N ILE A 369 -21.30 12.61 -10.36
CA ILE A 369 -20.73 11.48 -9.60
C ILE A 369 -19.92 11.92 -8.37
N PRO A 370 -19.09 12.98 -8.42
CA PRO A 370 -18.38 13.48 -7.24
C PRO A 370 -19.31 14.03 -6.14
N ALA A 371 -20.58 14.31 -6.44
CA ALA A 371 -21.56 14.75 -5.45
C ALA A 371 -22.24 13.59 -4.70
N LEU A 372 -22.12 12.35 -5.21
CA LEU A 372 -22.70 11.18 -4.57
C LEU A 372 -22.02 10.90 -3.21
N ARG A 373 -22.87 10.58 -2.24
CA ARG A 373 -22.59 10.27 -0.82
C ARG A 373 -23.40 9.03 -0.45
N ASN A 374 -23.04 8.35 0.65
CA ASN A 374 -23.67 7.09 1.06
C ASN A 374 -25.20 7.17 1.23
N ARG A 375 -25.76 8.33 1.61
CA ARG A 375 -27.21 8.56 1.64
C ARG A 375 -27.90 8.37 0.28
N HIS A 376 -27.23 8.76 -0.81
CA HIS A 376 -27.79 8.64 -2.16
C HIS A 376 -27.74 7.18 -2.63
N PHE A 377 -26.69 6.44 -2.28
CA PHE A 377 -26.64 4.99 -2.51
C PHE A 377 -27.71 4.25 -1.72
N PHE A 378 -27.96 4.64 -0.46
CA PHE A 378 -29.07 4.09 0.32
C PHE A 378 -30.43 4.36 -0.34
N MET A 379 -30.69 5.59 -0.81
CA MET A 379 -31.94 5.93 -1.49
C MET A 379 -32.12 5.17 -2.81
N LEU A 380 -31.06 5.05 -3.60
CA LEU A 380 -31.08 4.35 -4.89
C LEU A 380 -31.26 2.84 -4.70
N ASP A 381 -30.59 2.26 -3.71
CA ASP A 381 -30.80 0.87 -3.34
C ASP A 381 -32.22 0.65 -2.83
N ALA A 382 -32.75 1.51 -1.97
CA ALA A 382 -34.15 1.40 -1.53
C ALA A 382 -35.16 1.47 -2.69
N LEU A 383 -34.96 2.39 -3.64
CA LEU A 383 -35.80 2.52 -4.83
C LEU A 383 -35.70 1.30 -5.75
N THR A 384 -34.49 0.79 -5.98
CA THR A 384 -34.29 -0.39 -6.84
C THR A 384 -34.86 -1.65 -6.19
N LEU A 385 -34.69 -1.82 -4.88
CA LEU A 385 -35.22 -2.95 -4.11
C LEU A 385 -36.76 -2.99 -4.05
N LEU A 386 -37.44 -1.86 -4.25
CA LEU A 386 -38.91 -1.84 -4.40
C LEU A 386 -39.37 -2.48 -5.72
N LEU A 387 -38.52 -2.45 -6.76
CA LEU A 387 -38.84 -2.95 -8.09
C LEU A 387 -38.46 -4.42 -8.27
N THR A 388 -37.44 -4.91 -7.56
CA THR A 388 -36.93 -6.28 -7.76
C THR A 388 -37.97 -7.39 -7.56
N PRO A 389 -38.90 -7.33 -6.59
CA PRO A 389 -39.92 -8.37 -6.43
C PRO A 389 -40.96 -8.39 -7.56
N ALA A 390 -41.34 -7.22 -8.08
CA ALA A 390 -42.27 -7.13 -9.21
C ALA A 390 -41.63 -7.66 -10.50
N ILE A 391 -40.35 -7.36 -10.71
CA ILE A 391 -39.56 -7.94 -11.80
C ILE A 391 -39.44 -9.46 -11.61
N ALA A 392 -39.15 -9.93 -10.40
CA ALA A 392 -39.08 -11.35 -10.11
C ALA A 392 -40.42 -12.08 -10.38
N LEU A 393 -41.55 -11.46 -10.05
CA LEU A 393 -42.87 -12.04 -10.24
C LEU A 393 -43.31 -12.07 -11.71
N THR A 394 -43.10 -10.98 -12.45
CA THR A 394 -43.35 -10.93 -13.91
C THR A 394 -42.53 -12.00 -14.62
N LEU A 395 -41.25 -12.11 -14.28
CA LEU A 395 -40.35 -13.14 -14.78
C LEU A 395 -40.78 -14.54 -14.35
N ARG A 396 -41.37 -14.72 -13.17
CA ARG A 396 -41.80 -16.04 -12.69
C ARG A 396 -43.05 -16.56 -13.40
N LEU A 397 -43.96 -15.66 -13.76
CA LEU A 397 -45.28 -15.98 -14.30
C LEU A 397 -45.33 -15.87 -15.83
N ASP A 398 -44.27 -15.39 -16.48
CA ASP A 398 -44.20 -15.12 -17.92
C ASP A 398 -45.32 -14.20 -18.45
N GLU A 399 -45.95 -13.42 -17.56
CA GLU A 399 -47.08 -12.54 -17.85
C GLU A 399 -46.98 -11.21 -17.09
N LEU A 400 -47.60 -10.16 -17.63
CA LEU A 400 -47.70 -8.85 -16.97
C LEU A 400 -49.00 -8.64 -16.17
N HIS A 401 -50.01 -9.51 -16.33
CA HIS A 401 -51.35 -9.32 -15.75
C HIS A 401 -51.57 -10.07 -14.42
N TRP A 402 -50.58 -10.06 -13.53
CA TRP A 402 -50.63 -10.77 -12.24
C TRP A 402 -51.24 -9.94 -11.09
N TRP A 403 -51.55 -8.65 -11.32
CA TRP A 403 -52.01 -7.74 -10.26
C TRP A 403 -53.28 -8.20 -9.53
N PRO A 404 -54.34 -8.69 -10.22
CA PRO A 404 -55.57 -9.12 -9.55
C PRO A 404 -55.37 -10.28 -8.58
N GLU A 405 -54.45 -11.20 -8.89
CA GLU A 405 -54.22 -12.42 -8.11
C GLU A 405 -53.14 -12.26 -7.04
N PHE A 406 -52.06 -11.52 -7.33
CA PHE A 406 -50.88 -11.45 -6.48
C PHE A 406 -50.55 -10.06 -5.94
N GLY A 407 -51.30 -9.00 -6.31
CA GLY A 407 -50.95 -7.62 -5.97
C GLY A 407 -50.80 -7.37 -4.47
N GLN A 408 -51.76 -7.82 -3.65
CA GLN A 408 -51.70 -7.66 -2.19
C GLN A 408 -50.57 -8.50 -1.55
N ALA A 409 -50.42 -9.75 -1.99
CA ALA A 409 -49.35 -10.64 -1.55
C ALA A 409 -47.96 -10.06 -1.87
N LEU A 410 -47.80 -9.48 -3.07
CA LEU A 410 -46.57 -8.86 -3.52
C LEU A 410 -46.24 -7.60 -2.72
N LEU A 411 -47.23 -6.78 -2.35
CA LEU A 411 -46.99 -5.59 -1.51
C LEU A 411 -46.47 -5.98 -0.12
N VAL A 412 -47.07 -6.99 0.51
CA VAL A 412 -46.59 -7.53 1.79
C VAL A 412 -45.17 -8.08 1.66
N TYR A 413 -44.92 -8.90 0.63
CA TYR A 413 -43.59 -9.43 0.32
C TYR A 413 -42.56 -8.31 0.12
N THR A 414 -42.91 -7.27 -0.65
CA THR A 414 -42.03 -6.15 -0.98
C THR A 414 -41.67 -5.35 0.27
N GLY A 415 -42.65 -5.08 1.16
CA GLY A 415 -42.39 -4.40 2.42
C GLY A 415 -41.45 -5.18 3.34
N VAL A 416 -41.70 -6.47 3.53
CA VAL A 416 -40.87 -7.35 4.38
C VAL A 416 -39.47 -7.53 3.78
N SER A 417 -39.37 -7.80 2.48
CA SER A 417 -38.09 -7.99 1.79
C SER A 417 -37.24 -6.74 1.79
N LEU A 418 -37.83 -5.55 1.57
CA LEU A 418 -37.13 -4.28 1.65
C LEU A 418 -36.49 -4.06 3.02
N LEU A 419 -37.25 -4.25 4.10
CA LEU A 419 -36.75 -4.06 5.47
C LEU A 419 -35.59 -5.01 5.80
N ILE A 420 -35.74 -6.30 5.47
CA ILE A 420 -34.72 -7.32 5.72
C ILE A 420 -33.45 -7.02 4.92
N LYS A 421 -33.58 -6.73 3.61
CA LYS A 421 -32.43 -6.44 2.75
C LYS A 421 -31.69 -5.19 3.19
N LEU A 422 -32.41 -4.09 3.47
CA LEU A 422 -31.80 -2.83 3.94
C LEU A 422 -31.10 -3.02 5.28
N TYR A 423 -31.69 -3.76 6.22
CA TYR A 423 -31.07 -4.09 7.51
C TYR A 423 -29.78 -4.89 7.34
N ILE A 424 -29.79 -5.94 6.51
CA ILE A 424 -28.60 -6.76 6.25
C ILE A 424 -27.53 -5.94 5.53
N PHE A 425 -27.90 -5.14 4.53
CA PHE A 425 -26.95 -4.30 3.80
C PHE A 425 -26.30 -3.27 4.73
N TYR A 426 -27.06 -2.74 5.69
CA TYR A 426 -26.53 -1.87 6.74
C TYR A 426 -25.54 -2.60 7.66
N GLN A 427 -25.92 -3.76 8.21
CA GLN A 427 -25.07 -4.54 9.12
C GLN A 427 -23.79 -5.06 8.46
N MET A 428 -23.86 -5.43 7.18
CA MET A 428 -22.71 -5.85 6.36
C MET A 428 -21.87 -4.66 5.88
N GLY A 429 -22.23 -3.43 6.25
CA GLY A 429 -21.43 -2.23 6.01
C GLY A 429 -21.49 -1.70 4.58
N LEU A 430 -22.53 -2.00 3.79
CA LEU A 430 -22.65 -1.50 2.41
C LEU A 430 -22.86 0.03 2.34
N TYR A 431 -23.29 0.65 3.45
CA TYR A 431 -23.55 2.10 3.54
C TYR A 431 -22.53 2.85 4.42
N THR A 432 -21.56 2.15 5.01
CA THR A 432 -20.44 2.76 5.75
C THR A 432 -19.17 2.87 4.90
N ARG A 433 -19.07 2.09 3.81
CA ARG A 433 -17.95 2.14 2.86
C ARG A 433 -17.94 3.42 2.03
N TYR A 434 -16.75 3.95 1.78
CA TYR A 434 -16.53 5.03 0.82
C TYR A 434 -16.39 4.44 -0.59
N TRP A 435 -17.50 4.43 -1.35
CA TRP A 435 -17.58 3.81 -2.68
C TRP A 435 -16.66 4.42 -3.76
N ARG A 436 -15.99 5.54 -3.43
CA ARG A 436 -14.96 6.18 -4.25
C ARG A 436 -13.65 5.36 -4.34
N TYR A 437 -13.42 4.46 -3.39
CA TYR A 437 -12.21 3.62 -3.31
C TYR A 437 -12.53 2.12 -3.37
N ALA A 438 -13.75 1.76 -3.77
CA ALA A 438 -14.17 0.37 -3.82
C ALA A 438 -13.39 -0.40 -4.90
N SER A 439 -12.96 -1.63 -4.59
CA SER A 439 -12.24 -2.58 -5.44
C SER A 439 -13.17 -3.74 -5.88
N ILE A 440 -12.69 -4.70 -6.70
CA ILE A 440 -13.45 -5.94 -6.95
C ILE A 440 -13.69 -6.72 -5.65
N ASN A 441 -12.84 -6.55 -4.63
CA ASN A 441 -13.07 -7.18 -3.33
C ASN A 441 -14.31 -6.62 -2.61
N ASP A 442 -14.85 -5.48 -3.05
CA ASP A 442 -16.12 -4.94 -2.55
C ASP A 442 -17.36 -5.61 -3.20
N LEU A 443 -17.18 -6.42 -4.25
CA LEU A 443 -18.23 -7.34 -4.73
C LEU A 443 -18.47 -8.49 -3.76
N VAL A 444 -17.48 -8.89 -2.96
CA VAL A 444 -17.64 -9.95 -1.97
C VAL A 444 -18.68 -9.56 -0.91
N PRO A 445 -18.61 -8.38 -0.26
CA PRO A 445 -19.67 -7.90 0.62
C PRO A 445 -21.04 -7.82 -0.04
N ILE A 446 -21.13 -7.36 -1.30
CA ILE A 446 -22.40 -7.29 -2.03
C ILE A 446 -22.97 -8.70 -2.23
N GLY A 447 -22.14 -9.64 -2.70
CA GLY A 447 -22.52 -11.05 -2.89
C GLY A 447 -22.93 -11.73 -1.58
N VAL A 448 -22.16 -11.55 -0.51
CA VAL A 448 -22.49 -12.09 0.82
C VAL A 448 -23.80 -11.51 1.33
N SER A 449 -24.00 -10.19 1.23
CA SER A 449 -25.20 -9.52 1.74
C SER A 449 -26.47 -9.92 0.98
N THR A 450 -26.37 -10.06 -0.33
CA THR A 450 -27.49 -10.45 -1.21
C THR A 450 -27.83 -11.93 -1.05
N THR A 451 -26.81 -12.79 -0.90
CA THR A 451 -27.02 -14.22 -0.63
C THR A 451 -27.64 -14.44 0.75
N PHE A 452 -27.13 -13.74 1.77
CA PHE A 452 -27.63 -13.86 3.14
C PHE A 452 -29.06 -13.33 3.28
N SER A 453 -29.39 -12.22 2.62
CA SER A 453 -30.76 -11.69 2.59
C SER A 453 -31.72 -12.61 1.83
N ALA A 454 -31.29 -13.19 0.70
CA ALA A 454 -32.07 -14.18 -0.02
C ALA A 454 -32.35 -15.43 0.83
N LEU A 455 -31.33 -15.98 1.52
CA LEU A 455 -31.49 -17.14 2.42
C LEU A 455 -32.51 -16.89 3.53
N ILE A 456 -32.43 -15.74 4.19
CA ILE A 456 -33.39 -15.37 5.24
C ILE A 456 -34.80 -15.27 4.68
N LEU A 457 -34.97 -14.65 3.50
CA LEU A 457 -36.28 -14.53 2.86
C LEU A 457 -36.83 -15.88 2.40
N ILE A 458 -35.97 -16.77 1.88
CA ILE A 458 -36.35 -18.14 1.50
C ILE A 458 -36.85 -18.90 2.72
N ILE A 459 -36.12 -18.88 3.83
CA ILE A 459 -36.50 -19.59 5.07
C ILE A 459 -37.79 -19.00 5.65
N LEU A 460 -37.85 -17.66 5.78
CA LEU A 460 -39.00 -16.96 6.36
C LEU A 460 -40.28 -17.25 5.56
N PHE A 461 -40.22 -17.13 4.23
CA PHE A 461 -41.38 -17.42 3.40
C PHE A 461 -41.66 -18.92 3.35
N ALA A 462 -40.68 -19.81 3.28
CA ALA A 462 -40.94 -21.26 3.34
C ALA A 462 -41.75 -21.68 4.59
N VAL A 463 -41.47 -21.06 5.75
CA VAL A 463 -42.18 -21.33 7.01
C VAL A 463 -43.56 -20.68 7.05
N THR A 464 -43.72 -19.46 6.51
CA THR A 464 -44.98 -18.69 6.57
C THR A 464 -45.93 -18.96 5.41
N GLN A 465 -45.50 -19.67 4.37
CA GLN A 465 -46.33 -20.00 3.21
C GLN A 465 -47.66 -20.69 3.53
N PRO A 466 -47.73 -21.70 4.43
CA PRO A 466 -49.00 -22.36 4.75
C PRO A 466 -50.02 -21.41 5.39
N THR A 467 -49.57 -20.49 6.25
CA THR A 467 -50.44 -19.52 6.92
C THR A 467 -50.82 -18.37 5.99
N LEU A 468 -49.91 -17.90 5.13
CA LEU A 468 -50.20 -16.88 4.12
C LEU A 468 -51.15 -17.38 3.04
N ALA A 469 -51.05 -18.66 2.64
CA ALA A 469 -51.98 -19.28 1.69
C ALA A 469 -53.41 -19.33 2.24
N ALA A 470 -53.58 -19.57 3.55
CA ALA A 470 -54.89 -19.58 4.20
C ALA A 470 -55.61 -18.22 4.17
N VAL A 471 -54.87 -17.11 3.99
CA VAL A 471 -55.40 -15.74 3.92
C VAL A 471 -55.27 -15.16 2.50
N GLN A 472 -55.02 -15.98 1.48
CA GLN A 472 -54.86 -15.55 0.08
C GLN A 472 -53.72 -14.53 -0.15
N LEU A 473 -52.70 -14.53 0.72
CA LEU A 473 -51.52 -13.65 0.64
C LEU A 473 -50.23 -14.42 0.27
N ALA A 474 -50.37 -15.61 -0.31
CA ALA A 474 -49.23 -16.42 -0.73
C ALA A 474 -48.64 -15.93 -2.07
N VAL A 475 -47.32 -15.86 -2.13
CA VAL A 475 -46.55 -15.64 -3.36
C VAL A 475 -45.93 -16.96 -3.86
N PRO A 476 -45.53 -17.09 -5.13
CA PRO A 476 -44.82 -18.27 -5.60
C PRO A 476 -43.58 -18.58 -4.74
N ARG A 477 -43.36 -19.85 -4.38
CA ARG A 477 -42.24 -20.26 -3.50
C ARG A 477 -40.85 -19.93 -4.05
N THR A 478 -40.74 -19.77 -5.36
CA THR A 478 -39.48 -19.40 -6.04
C THR A 478 -39.26 -17.90 -6.15
N LEU A 479 -40.24 -17.07 -5.78
CA LEU A 479 -40.12 -15.60 -5.81
C LEU A 479 -38.91 -15.09 -5.01
N PRO A 480 -38.64 -15.55 -3.76
CA PRO A 480 -37.48 -15.07 -3.00
C PRO A 480 -36.12 -15.41 -3.62
N ILE A 481 -36.04 -16.53 -4.35
CA ILE A 481 -34.84 -16.95 -5.06
C ILE A 481 -34.58 -16.01 -6.24
N MET A 482 -35.62 -15.78 -7.07
CA MET A 482 -35.52 -14.90 -8.24
C MET A 482 -35.26 -13.45 -7.83
N ASP A 483 -35.96 -12.95 -6.82
CA ASP A 483 -35.77 -11.61 -6.27
C ASP A 483 -34.36 -11.42 -5.70
N GLY A 484 -33.81 -12.41 -4.98
CA GLY A 484 -32.44 -12.38 -4.49
C GLY A 484 -31.39 -12.28 -5.60
N LEU A 485 -31.57 -13.05 -6.69
CA LEU A 485 -30.68 -13.01 -7.85
C LEU A 485 -30.75 -11.67 -8.58
N ILE A 486 -31.95 -11.17 -8.85
CA ILE A 486 -32.16 -9.86 -9.50
C ILE A 486 -31.55 -8.75 -8.63
N THR A 487 -31.76 -8.82 -7.32
CA THR A 487 -31.15 -7.89 -6.36
C THR A 487 -29.63 -7.90 -6.47
N ALA A 488 -29.00 -9.07 -6.49
CA ALA A 488 -27.56 -9.18 -6.61
C ALA A 488 -27.03 -8.49 -7.87
N VAL A 489 -27.71 -8.67 -9.00
CA VAL A 489 -27.24 -8.07 -10.25
C VAL A 489 -27.51 -6.57 -10.32
N VAL A 490 -28.72 -6.10 -9.95
CA VAL A 490 -29.06 -4.67 -10.01
C VAL A 490 -28.14 -3.84 -9.12
N ILE A 491 -27.90 -4.30 -7.88
CA ILE A 491 -27.02 -3.63 -6.93
C ILE A 491 -25.56 -3.65 -7.41
N SER A 492 -25.08 -4.79 -7.92
CA SER A 492 -23.71 -4.91 -8.45
C SER A 492 -23.50 -4.02 -9.68
N THR A 493 -24.44 -4.02 -10.62
CA THR A 493 -24.39 -3.22 -11.85
C THR A 493 -24.33 -1.73 -11.53
N PHE A 494 -25.22 -1.27 -10.64
CA PHE A 494 -25.28 0.13 -10.26
C PHE A 494 -23.99 0.59 -9.56
N ARG A 495 -23.50 -0.20 -8.59
CA ARG A 495 -22.30 0.17 -7.81
C ARG A 495 -21.01 0.09 -8.61
N LEU A 496 -20.85 -0.93 -9.46
CA LEU A 496 -19.71 -1.01 -10.39
C LEU A 496 -19.77 0.08 -11.47
N GLY A 497 -20.96 0.40 -11.97
CA GLY A 497 -21.17 1.47 -12.95
C GLY A 497 -20.75 2.84 -12.42
N VAL A 498 -21.18 3.19 -11.20
CA VAL A 498 -20.78 4.47 -10.57
C VAL A 498 -19.27 4.53 -10.35
N ARG A 499 -18.63 3.42 -9.96
CA ARG A 499 -17.15 3.34 -9.84
C ARG A 499 -16.46 3.55 -11.19
N ALA A 500 -16.88 2.83 -12.22
CA ALA A 500 -16.34 2.93 -13.56
C ALA A 500 -16.40 4.37 -14.08
N LEU A 501 -17.55 5.02 -13.89
CA LEU A 501 -17.77 6.43 -14.24
C LEU A 501 -16.93 7.39 -13.39
N TYR A 502 -16.71 7.13 -12.10
CA TYR A 502 -15.86 7.95 -11.23
C TYR A 502 -14.38 7.90 -11.64
N HIS A 503 -13.84 6.70 -11.89
CA HIS A 503 -12.47 6.54 -12.38
C HIS A 503 -12.28 7.17 -13.76
N TYR A 504 -13.29 7.09 -14.62
CA TYR A 504 -13.30 7.79 -15.91
C TYR A 504 -13.23 9.31 -15.70
N HIS A 505 -14.04 9.90 -14.82
CA HIS A 505 -14.05 11.34 -14.55
C HIS A 505 -12.73 11.86 -13.94
N GLN A 506 -12.18 11.18 -12.92
CA GLN A 506 -10.91 11.61 -12.30
C GLN A 506 -9.75 11.69 -13.30
N ARG A 507 -9.74 10.81 -14.31
CA ARG A 507 -8.69 10.78 -15.33
C ARG A 507 -9.01 11.66 -16.57
N HIS A 508 -10.27 11.99 -16.81
CA HIS A 508 -10.67 12.96 -17.84
C HIS A 508 -10.56 14.41 -17.38
N SER A 509 -10.56 14.66 -16.07
CA SER A 509 -10.22 15.95 -15.46
C SER A 509 -8.69 16.20 -15.39
N HIS A 510 -7.87 15.40 -16.10
CA HIS A 510 -6.44 15.66 -16.24
C HIS A 510 -6.22 16.94 -17.04
N VAL A 511 -5.69 17.95 -16.34
CA VAL A 511 -4.93 19.05 -16.93
C VAL A 511 -3.66 18.43 -17.55
N PRO A 512 -3.27 18.77 -18.78
CA PRO A 512 -2.05 18.24 -19.39
C PRO A 512 -0.84 18.54 -18.50
N GLY A 513 -0.26 17.48 -17.93
CA GLY A 513 0.92 17.53 -17.07
C GLY A 513 2.20 17.35 -17.88
N ARG A 514 3.35 17.54 -17.24
CA ARG A 514 4.65 17.31 -17.88
C ARG A 514 4.90 15.82 -18.07
N ARG A 515 5.37 15.42 -19.25
CA ARG A 515 5.62 14.01 -19.61
C ARG A 515 6.75 13.39 -18.79
N VAL A 516 6.49 12.25 -18.16
CA VAL A 516 7.38 11.61 -17.18
C VAL A 516 7.79 10.20 -17.61
N LEU A 517 9.09 9.94 -17.70
CA LEU A 517 9.67 8.61 -17.88
C LEU A 517 9.99 7.99 -16.53
N ILE A 518 9.60 6.74 -16.30
CA ILE A 518 9.80 6.08 -15.00
C ILE A 518 10.87 4.99 -15.11
N VAL A 519 11.95 5.12 -14.35
CA VAL A 519 13.08 4.19 -14.34
C VAL A 519 12.89 3.20 -13.18
N GLY A 520 12.57 1.96 -13.50
CA GLY A 520 12.20 0.90 -12.57
C GLY A 520 10.74 0.51 -12.75
N ALA A 521 10.49 -0.61 -13.42
CA ALA A 521 9.16 -1.15 -13.68
C ALA A 521 8.76 -2.21 -12.62
N GLY A 522 9.29 -2.07 -11.39
CA GLY A 522 8.94 -2.91 -10.23
C GLY A 522 7.72 -2.40 -9.45
N GLU A 523 7.50 -2.97 -8.26
CA GLU A 523 6.40 -2.55 -7.37
C GLU A 523 6.45 -1.06 -7.01
N ALA A 524 7.65 -0.54 -6.76
CA ALA A 524 7.90 0.87 -6.49
C ALA A 524 7.46 1.78 -7.65
N GLY A 525 7.86 1.45 -8.88
CA GLY A 525 7.45 2.20 -10.08
C GLY A 525 5.94 2.12 -10.33
N SER A 526 5.33 0.96 -10.08
CA SER A 526 3.89 0.77 -10.15
C SER A 526 3.14 1.66 -9.14
N LEU A 527 3.66 1.80 -7.92
CA LEU A 527 3.12 2.68 -6.88
C LEU A 527 3.20 4.16 -7.30
N VAL A 528 4.33 4.58 -7.86
CA VAL A 528 4.54 5.95 -8.38
C VAL A 528 3.49 6.30 -9.44
N VAL A 529 3.26 5.41 -10.41
CA VAL A 529 2.24 5.65 -11.45
C VAL A 529 0.85 5.78 -10.85
N LYS A 530 0.50 4.90 -9.89
CA LYS A 530 -0.80 4.98 -9.19
C LYS A 530 -0.96 6.32 -8.49
N GLU A 531 0.08 6.80 -7.81
CA GLU A 531 0.05 8.07 -7.08
C GLU A 531 -0.03 9.29 -8.02
N MET A 532 0.72 9.29 -9.12
CA MET A 532 0.65 10.35 -10.14
C MET A 532 -0.74 10.45 -10.77
N ARG A 533 -1.39 9.31 -11.00
CA ARG A 533 -2.75 9.28 -11.54
C ARG A 533 -3.83 9.60 -10.51
N ALA A 534 -3.60 9.27 -9.24
CA ALA A 534 -4.51 9.57 -8.15
C ALA A 534 -4.51 11.07 -7.79
N ASN A 535 -3.40 11.78 -8.05
CA ASN A 535 -3.23 13.19 -7.72
C ASN A 535 -2.92 14.04 -8.98
N PRO A 536 -3.95 14.45 -9.76
CA PRO A 536 -3.77 15.31 -10.93
C PRO A 536 -3.08 16.64 -10.64
N GLN A 537 -3.07 17.10 -9.38
CA GLN A 537 -2.36 18.29 -8.90
C GLN A 537 -0.83 18.21 -9.08
N LEU A 538 -0.28 17.01 -9.27
CA LEU A 538 1.16 16.82 -9.48
C LEU A 538 1.64 17.29 -10.85
N GLU A 539 0.72 17.57 -11.79
CA GLU A 539 1.04 17.99 -13.17
C GLU A 539 2.10 17.09 -13.82
N MET A 540 2.02 15.78 -13.58
CA MET A 540 2.94 14.77 -14.08
C MET A 540 2.15 13.71 -14.84
N GLU A 541 2.47 13.54 -16.12
CA GLU A 541 1.86 12.53 -16.98
C GLU A 541 2.87 11.40 -17.23
N PRO A 542 2.71 10.23 -16.59
CA PRO A 542 3.64 9.13 -16.81
C PRO A 542 3.40 8.50 -18.19
N ILE A 543 4.46 8.43 -19.02
CA ILE A 543 4.36 8.02 -20.43
C ILE A 543 4.90 6.62 -20.70
N ALA A 544 5.97 6.20 -20.02
CA ALA A 544 6.61 4.91 -20.22
C ALA A 544 7.51 4.52 -19.05
N PHE A 545 7.81 3.22 -18.95
CA PHE A 545 8.77 2.65 -18.02
C PHE A 545 10.08 2.28 -18.71
N VAL A 546 11.16 2.23 -17.94
CA VAL A 546 12.47 1.70 -18.33
C VAL A 546 12.93 0.73 -17.25
N ASP A 547 13.33 -0.48 -17.62
CA ASP A 547 13.83 -1.49 -16.67
C ASP A 547 14.93 -2.34 -17.33
N ASP A 548 15.96 -2.64 -16.57
CA ASP A 548 17.10 -3.44 -17.04
C ASP A 548 16.77 -4.93 -17.11
N ASP A 549 15.70 -5.37 -16.45
CA ASP A 549 15.22 -6.74 -16.53
C ASP A 549 14.67 -7.03 -17.94
N PRO A 550 15.32 -7.89 -18.74
CA PRO A 550 14.87 -8.20 -20.09
C PRO A 550 13.46 -8.81 -20.13
N ALA A 551 13.03 -9.48 -19.05
CA ALA A 551 11.70 -10.05 -18.95
C ALA A 551 10.60 -8.98 -18.88
N LYS A 552 10.94 -7.75 -18.48
CA LYS A 552 9.99 -6.64 -18.37
C LYS A 552 9.99 -5.73 -19.60
N GLN A 553 10.90 -5.90 -20.55
CA GLN A 553 10.95 -5.05 -21.74
C GLN A 553 9.84 -5.45 -22.74
N GLY A 554 9.17 -4.45 -23.32
CA GLY A 554 8.09 -4.67 -24.29
C GLY A 554 6.74 -5.11 -23.69
N ILE A 555 6.65 -5.29 -22.37
CA ILE A 555 5.37 -5.50 -21.67
C ILE A 555 4.79 -4.17 -21.17
N HIS A 556 3.51 -4.17 -20.79
CA HIS A 556 2.86 -3.00 -20.21
C HIS A 556 2.65 -3.19 -18.71
N ILE A 557 3.04 -2.20 -17.91
CA ILE A 557 2.86 -2.17 -16.46
C ILE A 557 2.02 -0.95 -16.10
N GLN A 558 0.92 -1.14 -15.36
CA GLN A 558 -0.07 -0.08 -15.11
C GLN A 558 -0.57 0.58 -16.42
N GLY A 559 -0.64 -0.17 -17.53
CA GLY A 559 -1.04 0.35 -18.84
C GLY A 559 0.01 1.21 -19.56
N LEU A 560 1.23 1.37 -19.02
CA LEU A 560 2.35 2.04 -19.68
C LEU A 560 3.35 1.03 -20.24
N PRO A 561 3.88 1.22 -21.45
CA PRO A 561 4.87 0.33 -22.02
C PRO A 561 6.21 0.45 -21.28
N VAL A 562 6.92 -0.67 -21.13
CA VAL A 562 8.33 -0.68 -20.76
C VAL A 562 9.16 -0.66 -22.05
N VAL A 563 9.79 0.47 -22.34
CA VAL A 563 10.27 0.82 -23.69
C VAL A 563 11.76 0.59 -23.91
N GLY A 564 12.51 0.14 -22.90
CA GLY A 564 13.93 -0.18 -23.00
C GLY A 564 14.63 -0.36 -21.67
N SER A 565 15.95 -0.42 -21.72
CA SER A 565 16.87 -0.53 -20.57
C SER A 565 17.37 0.83 -20.08
N SER A 566 18.06 0.86 -18.93
CA SER A 566 18.66 2.09 -18.39
C SER A 566 19.67 2.76 -19.34
N GLN A 567 20.25 2.01 -20.29
CA GLN A 567 21.17 2.55 -21.29
C GLN A 567 20.45 3.36 -22.37
N ASP A 568 19.18 3.04 -22.62
CA ASP A 568 18.38 3.64 -23.69
C ASP A 568 17.73 4.96 -23.26
N ILE A 569 17.83 5.34 -21.98
CA ILE A 569 17.14 6.50 -21.39
C ILE A 569 17.35 7.77 -22.21
N LEU A 570 18.58 8.06 -22.63
CA LEU A 570 18.90 9.24 -23.44
C LEU A 570 18.11 9.25 -24.76
N GLN A 571 18.11 8.15 -25.51
CA GLN A 571 17.38 8.05 -26.76
C GLN A 571 15.87 8.17 -26.53
N LEU A 572 15.37 7.45 -25.53
CA LEU A 572 13.95 7.41 -25.17
C LEU A 572 13.41 8.78 -24.73
N THR A 573 14.24 9.60 -24.07
CA THR A 573 13.84 10.96 -23.68
C THR A 573 13.49 11.83 -24.87
N TYR A 574 14.22 11.71 -25.99
CA TYR A 574 13.90 12.42 -27.22
C TYR A 574 12.71 11.80 -27.96
N THR A 575 12.71 10.47 -28.13
CA THR A 575 11.65 9.75 -28.87
C THR A 575 10.26 9.99 -28.29
N TYR A 576 10.14 10.04 -26.95
CA TYR A 576 8.86 10.19 -26.26
C TYR A 576 8.57 11.61 -25.75
N ASN A 577 9.44 12.59 -26.09
CA ASN A 577 9.35 13.98 -25.64
C ASN A 577 9.17 14.08 -24.11
N VAL A 578 10.06 13.40 -23.38
CA VAL A 578 10.07 13.35 -21.91
C VAL A 578 10.53 14.69 -21.36
N GLN A 579 9.85 15.19 -20.32
CA GLN A 579 10.19 16.44 -19.64
C GLN A 579 10.72 16.21 -18.21
N ARG A 580 10.38 15.08 -17.59
CA ARG A 580 10.84 14.69 -16.24
C ARG A 580 11.14 13.20 -16.20
N ILE A 581 12.05 12.78 -15.32
CA ILE A 581 12.37 11.38 -15.09
C ILE A 581 12.15 11.05 -13.61
N VAL A 582 11.49 9.94 -13.31
CA VAL A 582 11.33 9.43 -11.93
C VAL A 582 12.02 8.09 -11.77
N ILE A 583 12.95 8.00 -10.83
CA ILE A 583 13.73 6.81 -10.51
C ILE A 583 13.01 6.05 -9.38
N ALA A 584 12.48 4.88 -9.68
CA ALA A 584 11.66 4.05 -8.80
C ALA A 584 12.28 2.65 -8.60
N ILE A 585 13.57 2.62 -8.24
CA ILE A 585 14.35 1.41 -7.95
C ILE A 585 14.93 1.39 -6.52
N PRO A 586 14.11 1.58 -5.46
CA PRO A 586 14.59 1.69 -4.09
C PRO A 586 15.28 0.42 -3.57
N SER A 587 15.01 -0.74 -4.17
CA SER A 587 15.60 -2.03 -3.83
C SER A 587 16.94 -2.30 -4.52
N ALA A 588 17.34 -1.48 -5.48
CA ALA A 588 18.63 -1.64 -6.15
C ALA A 588 19.79 -1.25 -5.22
N PRO A 589 20.97 -1.89 -5.32
CA PRO A 589 22.16 -1.48 -4.56
C PRO A 589 22.52 -0.01 -4.83
N LEU A 590 23.00 0.71 -3.80
CA LEU A 590 23.40 2.12 -3.88
C LEU A 590 24.31 2.44 -5.07
N GLY A 591 25.29 1.59 -5.38
CA GLY A 591 26.17 1.77 -6.54
C GLY A 591 25.42 1.76 -7.88
N ARG A 592 24.42 0.87 -8.04
CA ARG A 592 23.60 0.81 -9.25
C ARG A 592 22.63 1.99 -9.35
N GLN A 593 22.07 2.45 -8.22
CA GLN A 593 21.24 3.65 -8.19
C GLN A 593 22.03 4.89 -8.63
N GLN A 594 23.28 5.03 -8.18
CA GLN A 594 24.16 6.13 -8.57
C GLN A 594 24.53 6.09 -10.05
N GLU A 595 24.81 4.90 -10.60
CA GLU A 595 25.08 4.70 -12.02
C GLU A 595 23.89 5.12 -12.89
N ILE A 596 22.69 4.65 -12.57
CA ILE A 596 21.46 5.00 -13.27
C ILE A 596 21.16 6.50 -13.14
N MET A 597 21.37 7.07 -11.95
CA MET A 597 21.21 8.51 -11.74
C MET A 597 22.18 9.33 -12.59
N ALA A 598 23.43 8.87 -12.77
CA ALA A 598 24.41 9.50 -13.64
C ALA A 598 23.99 9.42 -15.13
N LEU A 599 23.42 8.30 -15.57
CA LEU A 599 22.85 8.16 -16.92
C LEU A 599 21.68 9.12 -17.14
N CYS A 600 20.74 9.20 -16.19
CA CYS A 600 19.60 10.10 -16.29
C CYS A 600 20.02 11.57 -16.30
N ARG A 601 21.07 11.96 -15.55
CA ARG A 601 21.58 13.34 -15.54
C ARG A 601 22.09 13.82 -16.89
N LYS A 602 22.60 12.91 -17.74
CA LYS A 602 23.05 13.26 -19.10
C LYS A 602 21.91 13.78 -20.00
N SER A 603 20.64 13.49 -19.65
CA SER A 603 19.47 14.00 -20.39
C SER A 603 19.17 15.48 -20.14
N GLY A 604 19.70 16.08 -19.06
CA GLY A 604 19.39 17.47 -18.66
C GLY A 604 17.97 17.70 -18.11
N LEU A 605 17.16 16.65 -17.95
CA LEU A 605 15.77 16.74 -17.48
C LEU A 605 15.68 16.75 -15.95
N THR A 606 14.56 17.25 -15.41
CA THR A 606 14.30 17.24 -13.95
C THR A 606 14.11 15.81 -13.44
N LEU A 607 14.86 15.44 -12.41
CA LEU A 607 14.90 14.10 -11.82
C LEU A 607 14.17 14.03 -10.48
N TYR A 608 13.39 12.98 -10.27
CA TYR A 608 12.78 12.62 -8.99
C TYR A 608 13.21 11.20 -8.63
N SER A 609 13.37 10.87 -7.35
CA SER A 609 13.74 9.51 -6.92
C SER A 609 12.83 9.05 -5.78
N LEU A 610 12.39 7.79 -5.83
CA LEU A 610 11.62 7.16 -4.76
C LEU A 610 12.59 6.62 -3.70
N PRO A 611 12.48 7.06 -2.43
CA PRO A 611 13.34 6.58 -1.35
C PRO A 611 13.00 5.14 -0.95
N GLY A 612 13.96 4.47 -0.29
CA GLY A 612 13.75 3.15 0.28
C GLY A 612 12.74 3.13 1.43
N VAL A 613 12.04 2.02 1.63
CA VAL A 613 11.11 1.84 2.77
C VAL A 613 11.84 2.04 4.11
N TYR A 614 13.11 1.64 4.19
CA TYR A 614 13.96 1.91 5.36
C TYR A 614 14.25 3.40 5.58
N GLU A 615 14.41 4.19 4.51
CA GLU A 615 14.61 5.64 4.59
C GLU A 615 13.33 6.37 5.03
N LEU A 616 12.16 5.87 4.60
CA LEU A 616 10.85 6.34 5.05
C LEU A 616 10.59 6.01 6.53
N LEU A 617 10.94 4.80 6.98
CA LEU A 617 10.81 4.36 8.38
C LEU A 617 11.85 5.04 9.31
N ALA A 618 13.02 5.43 8.79
CA ALA A 618 14.02 6.21 9.51
C ALA A 618 13.61 7.68 9.77
N GLY A 619 12.35 8.05 9.47
CA GLY A 619 11.82 9.38 9.75
C GLY A 619 12.41 10.48 8.87
N HIS A 620 13.08 10.14 7.77
CA HIS A 620 13.51 11.11 6.77
C HIS A 620 12.29 11.53 5.95
N LYS A 621 11.67 12.64 6.39
CA LYS A 621 10.56 13.30 5.70
C LYS A 621 10.93 13.55 4.23
N THR A 622 10.19 12.91 3.34
CA THR A 622 10.30 13.11 1.89
C THR A 622 9.29 14.18 1.48
N ILE A 623 9.77 15.42 1.32
CA ILE A 623 9.15 16.43 0.46
C ILE A 623 10.32 17.08 -0.29
N SER A 624 10.30 16.94 -1.62
CA SER A 624 11.21 17.57 -2.59
C SER A 624 12.70 17.35 -2.29
N GLN A 625 13.30 16.31 -2.86
CA GLN A 625 14.75 16.13 -2.84
C GLN A 625 15.42 17.21 -3.72
N LEU A 626 15.61 18.38 -3.15
CA LEU A 626 16.90 19.06 -3.29
C LEU A 626 17.97 18.02 -2.91
N PRO A 627 19.16 18.02 -3.55
CA PRO A 627 20.26 17.16 -3.13
C PRO A 627 20.36 17.18 -1.60
N GLN A 628 20.52 16.03 -0.93
CA GLN A 628 20.82 16.03 0.50
C GLN A 628 22.12 16.82 0.68
N VAL A 629 21.98 18.10 0.98
CA VAL A 629 23.11 19.01 1.12
C VAL A 629 23.87 18.49 2.32
N ASP A 630 25.12 18.12 2.11
CA ASP A 630 26.04 17.80 3.19
C ASP A 630 26.20 19.06 4.06
N ILE A 631 25.44 19.11 5.15
CA ILE A 631 25.35 20.25 6.06
C ILE A 631 26.73 20.53 6.68
N GLN A 632 27.63 19.53 6.70
CA GLN A 632 29.00 19.73 7.17
C GLN A 632 29.79 20.67 6.26
N ARG A 633 29.47 20.74 4.95
CA ARG A 633 30.10 21.71 4.02
C ARG A 633 29.72 23.17 4.31
N LEU A 634 28.67 23.41 5.09
CA LEU A 634 28.33 24.75 5.57
C LEU A 634 29.28 25.20 6.70
N LEU A 635 29.97 24.27 7.36
CA LEU A 635 31.09 24.62 8.23
C LEU A 635 32.25 24.96 7.33
N ARG A 636 32.59 26.25 7.28
CA ARG A 636 33.79 26.76 6.58
C ARG A 636 35.09 26.36 7.31
N ARG A 637 35.13 25.19 7.96
CA ARG A 637 36.25 24.61 8.71
C ARG A 637 36.11 23.08 8.78
N GLN A 638 37.23 22.38 8.98
CA GLN A 638 37.22 20.92 9.17
C GLN A 638 36.66 20.52 10.55
N ALA A 639 36.04 19.33 10.59
CA ALA A 639 35.57 18.72 11.82
C ALA A 639 36.74 18.40 12.76
N ILE A 640 36.50 18.45 14.06
CA ILE A 640 37.53 18.23 15.08
C ILE A 640 37.67 16.73 15.34
N GLU A 641 38.86 16.16 15.08
CA GLU A 641 39.22 14.82 15.56
C GLU A 641 39.68 14.91 17.02
N THR A 642 39.23 14.01 17.88
CA THR A 642 39.58 14.06 19.30
C THR A 642 39.99 12.69 19.85
N ASP A 643 40.76 12.70 20.93
CA ASP A 643 41.24 11.49 21.62
C ASP A 643 40.09 10.75 22.31
N HIS A 644 39.72 9.61 21.73
CA HIS A 644 38.63 8.74 22.18
C HIS A 644 39.01 7.86 23.40
N SER A 645 40.31 7.69 23.68
CA SER A 645 40.78 6.68 24.64
C SER A 645 40.31 6.96 26.07
N ARG A 646 40.52 8.19 26.57
CA ARG A 646 40.16 8.59 27.94
C ARG A 646 38.65 8.57 28.21
N VAL A 647 37.86 8.97 27.21
CA VAL A 647 36.40 8.94 27.30
C VAL A 647 35.90 7.50 27.34
N ALA A 648 36.46 6.63 26.49
CA ALA A 648 36.12 5.21 26.48
C ALA A 648 36.44 4.56 27.84
N THR A 649 37.62 4.81 28.41
CA THR A 649 37.99 4.28 29.74
C THR A 649 37.04 4.76 30.85
N SER A 650 36.59 6.01 30.82
CA SER A 650 35.69 6.54 31.86
C SER A 650 34.25 6.04 31.76
N LEU A 651 33.80 5.61 30.58
CA LEU A 651 32.42 5.17 30.32
C LEU A 651 32.29 3.64 30.22
N ALA A 652 33.39 2.92 29.99
CA ALA A 652 33.40 1.47 29.94
C ALA A 652 32.90 0.87 31.25
N GLY A 653 31.89 0.00 31.17
CA GLY A 653 31.27 -0.63 32.33
C GLY A 653 30.41 0.30 33.21
N ALA A 654 30.29 1.59 32.90
CA ALA A 654 29.48 2.52 33.68
C ALA A 654 27.98 2.38 33.38
N THR A 655 27.15 2.70 34.38
CA THR A 655 25.71 2.93 34.21
C THR A 655 25.47 4.41 33.97
N VAL A 656 24.97 4.76 32.79
CA VAL A 656 24.83 6.15 32.35
C VAL A 656 23.37 6.53 32.19
N LEU A 657 22.94 7.62 32.82
CA LEU A 657 21.61 8.19 32.65
C LEU A 657 21.67 9.44 31.77
N VAL A 658 20.92 9.45 30.68
CA VAL A 658 20.77 10.61 29.80
C VAL A 658 19.34 11.12 29.90
N THR A 659 19.15 12.33 30.41
CA THR A 659 17.83 12.99 30.40
C THR A 659 17.66 13.76 29.09
N GLY A 660 16.46 13.78 28.53
CA GLY A 660 16.24 14.36 27.20
C GLY A 660 16.87 13.48 26.11
N ALA A 661 16.96 12.16 26.34
CA ALA A 661 17.64 11.21 25.47
C ALA A 661 17.10 11.18 24.03
N GLY A 662 15.83 11.55 23.82
CA GLY A 662 15.24 11.67 22.48
C GLY A 662 15.48 13.01 21.76
N GLY A 663 16.16 13.97 22.41
CA GLY A 663 16.51 15.27 21.81
C GLY A 663 17.72 15.19 20.89
N SER A 664 18.01 16.23 20.10
CA SER A 664 19.15 16.22 19.15
C SER A 664 20.51 15.98 19.82
N ILE A 665 20.78 16.61 20.96
CA ILE A 665 22.03 16.40 21.72
C ILE A 665 21.96 15.10 22.52
N GLY A 666 20.82 14.81 23.17
CA GLY A 666 20.64 13.62 23.99
C GLY A 666 20.78 12.31 23.20
N SER A 667 20.22 12.25 21.99
CA SER A 667 20.30 11.06 21.13
C SER A 667 21.72 10.81 20.65
N GLU A 668 22.45 11.85 20.25
CA GLU A 668 23.86 11.73 19.88
C GLU A 668 24.75 11.37 21.08
N LEU A 669 24.47 11.92 22.27
CA LEU A 669 25.11 11.47 23.52
C LEU A 669 24.94 9.97 23.70
N CYS A 670 23.70 9.46 23.59
CA CYS A 670 23.44 8.03 23.72
C CYS A 670 24.22 7.18 22.70
N ARG A 671 24.30 7.63 21.44
CA ARG A 671 25.05 6.94 20.38
C ARG A 671 26.56 6.90 20.66
N GLN A 672 27.15 8.01 21.07
CA GLN A 672 28.59 8.07 21.34
C GLN A 672 28.96 7.34 22.64
N ILE A 673 28.10 7.44 23.67
CA ILE A 673 28.25 6.69 24.91
C ILE A 673 28.18 5.18 24.63
N ALA A 674 27.26 4.72 23.77
CA ALA A 674 27.15 3.30 23.41
C ALA A 674 28.43 2.73 22.78
N ARG A 675 29.18 3.52 22.00
CA ARG A 675 30.48 3.13 21.43
C ARG A 675 31.58 2.91 22.48
N CYS A 676 31.37 3.38 23.70
CA CYS A 676 32.33 3.29 24.79
C CYS A 676 32.11 2.05 25.70
N ASN A 677 31.27 1.08 25.27
CA ASN A 677 30.94 -0.15 26.01
C ASN A 677 30.48 0.07 27.47
N PRO A 678 29.47 0.92 27.72
CA PRO A 678 28.88 1.07 29.05
C PRO A 678 28.14 -0.19 29.44
N ALA A 679 27.98 -0.44 30.75
CA ALA A 679 27.19 -1.57 31.22
C ALA A 679 25.69 -1.36 30.92
N LYS A 680 25.22 -0.12 30.98
CA LYS A 680 23.80 0.22 30.80
C LYS A 680 23.61 1.69 30.46
N ILE A 681 22.66 1.99 29.56
CA ILE A 681 22.19 3.36 29.31
C ILE A 681 20.70 3.49 29.67
N ILE A 682 20.38 4.45 30.54
CA ILE A 682 19.00 4.82 30.87
C ILE A 682 18.61 6.01 30.01
N LEU A 683 17.55 5.83 29.21
CA LEU A 683 17.03 6.79 28.26
C LEU A 683 15.82 7.50 28.88
N LEU A 684 16.06 8.62 29.59
CA LEU A 684 15.00 9.36 30.26
C LEU A 684 14.47 10.49 29.37
N GLY A 685 13.16 10.55 29.16
CA GLY A 685 12.50 11.70 28.54
C GLY A 685 10.98 11.60 28.55
N HIS A 686 10.30 12.74 28.39
CA HIS A 686 8.83 12.79 28.43
C HIS A 686 8.19 12.36 27.09
N GLY A 687 8.90 12.51 25.96
CA GLY A 687 8.38 12.21 24.63
C GLY A 687 8.54 10.74 24.27
N GLU A 688 7.46 9.96 24.37
CA GLU A 688 7.42 8.52 24.07
C GLU A 688 8.09 8.17 22.74
N ASN A 689 7.62 8.77 21.64
CA ASN A 689 8.16 8.48 20.30
C ASN A 689 9.66 8.78 20.20
N SER A 690 10.12 9.89 20.77
CA SER A 690 11.54 10.26 20.69
C SER A 690 12.43 9.32 21.51
N ILE A 691 11.92 8.73 22.60
CA ILE A 691 12.63 7.72 23.38
C ILE A 691 12.57 6.34 22.70
N PHE A 692 11.45 6.00 22.09
CA PHE A 692 11.32 4.79 21.27
C PHE A 692 12.30 4.80 20.09
N GLU A 693 12.37 5.91 19.35
CA GLU A 693 13.28 6.08 18.19
C GLU A 693 14.74 5.81 18.56
N ILE A 694 15.26 6.50 19.59
CA ILE A 694 16.65 6.29 20.03
C ILE A 694 16.84 4.91 20.67
N GLY A 695 15.84 4.37 21.38
CA GLY A 695 15.90 3.03 21.94
C GLY A 695 16.01 1.94 20.87
N LEU A 696 15.27 2.07 19.78
CA LEU A 696 15.34 1.16 18.64
C LEU A 696 16.68 1.28 17.92
N ASP A 697 17.14 2.50 17.64
CA ASP A 697 18.43 2.79 17.00
C ASP A 697 19.61 2.13 17.75
N LEU A 698 19.64 2.28 19.07
CA LEU A 698 20.68 1.65 19.90
C LEU A 698 20.59 0.13 19.92
N ARG A 699 19.38 -0.46 19.96
CA ARG A 699 19.22 -1.93 19.97
C ARG A 699 19.64 -2.56 18.65
N LEU A 700 19.37 -1.88 17.53
CA LEU A 700 19.78 -2.36 16.20
C LEU A 700 21.30 -2.23 16.00
N THR A 701 21.90 -1.13 16.48
CA THR A 701 23.33 -0.87 16.30
C THR A 701 24.21 -1.57 17.34
N PHE A 702 23.74 -1.71 18.57
CA PHE A 702 24.45 -2.28 19.72
C PHE A 702 23.58 -3.32 20.45
N PRO A 703 23.34 -4.51 19.86
CA PRO A 703 22.38 -5.49 20.39
C PRO A 703 22.74 -6.04 21.77
N GLN A 704 24.01 -5.96 22.17
CA GLN A 704 24.51 -6.41 23.48
C GLN A 704 24.38 -5.32 24.57
N LEU A 705 24.06 -4.08 24.21
CA LEU A 705 23.95 -2.98 25.16
C LEU A 705 22.59 -3.01 25.87
N ILE A 706 22.63 -2.97 27.21
CA ILE A 706 21.40 -2.85 28.00
C ILE A 706 20.89 -1.41 27.93
N THR A 707 19.79 -1.20 27.21
CA THR A 707 19.08 0.09 27.13
C THR A 707 17.79 0.03 27.95
N GLN A 708 17.63 0.95 28.91
CA GLN A 708 16.41 1.07 29.71
C GLN A 708 15.66 2.37 29.39
N PRO A 709 14.53 2.32 28.67
CA PRO A 709 13.69 3.50 28.48
C PRO A 709 12.99 3.89 29.78
N ALA A 710 12.91 5.20 30.05
CA ALA A 710 12.21 5.78 31.19
C ALA A 710 11.39 7.00 30.72
N ILE A 711 10.08 6.80 30.54
CA ILE A 711 9.16 7.86 30.10
C ILE A 711 8.78 8.73 31.30
N VAL A 712 9.58 9.76 31.57
CA VAL A 712 9.49 10.61 32.76
C VAL A 712 9.75 12.06 32.37
N ASP A 713 8.91 12.96 32.90
CA ASP A 713 9.13 14.40 32.87
C ASP A 713 10.05 14.80 34.02
N VAL A 714 11.10 15.60 33.75
CA VAL A 714 12.06 16.04 34.77
C VAL A 714 11.42 16.92 35.85
N ARG A 715 10.23 17.48 35.58
CA ARG A 715 9.42 18.21 36.56
C ARG A 715 8.83 17.31 37.64
N ASP A 716 8.63 16.03 37.35
CA ASP A 716 8.12 15.05 38.30
C ASP A 716 9.25 14.56 39.23
N ARG A 717 9.37 15.23 40.38
CA ARG A 717 10.40 14.93 41.39
C ARG A 717 10.38 13.46 41.82
N GLN A 718 9.20 12.89 42.10
CA GLN A 718 9.09 11.54 42.66
C GLN A 718 9.51 10.49 41.62
N ARG A 719 9.12 10.66 40.36
CA ARG A 719 9.48 9.72 39.30
C ARG A 719 10.95 9.82 38.90
N VAL A 720 11.51 11.03 38.86
CA VAL A 720 12.96 11.23 38.66
C VAL A 720 13.74 10.55 39.78
N GLU A 721 13.33 10.76 41.03
CA GLU A 721 13.96 10.14 42.19
C GLU A 721 13.89 8.61 42.12
N ALA A 722 12.73 8.04 41.74
CA ALA A 722 12.55 6.61 41.58
C ALA A 722 13.48 6.01 40.53
N VAL A 723 13.67 6.65 39.38
CA VAL A 723 14.57 6.19 38.31
C VAL A 723 16.02 6.19 38.78
N VAL A 724 16.47 7.28 39.42
CA VAL A 724 17.85 7.38 39.93
C VAL A 724 18.09 6.35 41.05
N LYS A 725 17.12 6.18 41.96
CA LYS A 725 17.15 5.18 43.04
C LYS A 725 17.26 3.75 42.50
N GLN A 726 16.43 3.43 41.50
CA GLN A 726 16.33 2.09 40.93
C GLN A 726 17.58 1.71 40.15
N HIS A 727 18.13 2.63 39.36
CA HIS A 727 19.21 2.31 38.43
C HIS A 727 20.61 2.68 38.92
N ARG A 728 20.73 3.52 39.96
CA ARG A 728 22.02 3.94 40.56
C ARG A 728 23.07 4.33 39.50
N PRO A 729 22.80 5.37 38.67
CA PRO A 729 23.73 5.76 37.63
C PRO A 729 25.05 6.31 38.20
N ASP A 730 26.17 5.97 37.57
CA ASP A 730 27.49 6.51 37.90
C ASP A 730 27.63 7.95 37.39
N ILE A 731 27.03 8.21 36.22
CA ILE A 731 27.14 9.48 35.49
C ILE A 731 25.78 9.89 34.95
N ILE A 732 25.43 11.16 35.12
CA ILE A 732 24.23 11.77 34.52
C ILE A 732 24.63 12.83 33.50
N PHE A 733 24.15 12.68 32.27
CA PHE A 733 24.17 13.73 31.25
C PHE A 733 22.79 14.37 31.15
N HIS A 734 22.69 15.62 31.58
CA HIS A 734 21.43 16.37 31.64
C HIS A 734 21.23 17.24 30.39
N ALA A 735 20.55 16.70 29.38
CA ALA A 735 20.21 17.37 28.12
C ALA A 735 18.72 17.75 27.98
N ALA A 736 17.89 17.52 29.01
CA ALA A 736 16.48 17.91 28.99
C ALA A 736 16.32 19.42 29.25
N ALA A 737 15.84 20.17 28.26
CA ALA A 737 15.52 21.59 28.38
C ALA A 737 14.63 22.06 27.21
N HIS A 738 13.85 23.10 27.43
CA HIS A 738 13.22 23.89 26.38
C HIS A 738 14.21 24.93 25.86
N LYS A 739 14.39 24.98 24.54
CA LYS A 739 15.45 25.77 23.89
C LYS A 739 14.96 26.90 22.96
N HIS A 740 13.67 26.95 22.64
CA HIS A 740 13.14 27.91 21.66
C HIS A 740 12.90 29.27 22.31
N VAL A 741 13.77 30.24 22.01
CA VAL A 741 13.72 31.60 22.60
C VAL A 741 12.33 32.25 22.48
N PRO A 742 11.69 32.32 21.30
CA PRO A 742 10.38 32.98 21.20
C PRO A 742 9.33 32.32 22.10
N PHE A 743 9.20 30.99 22.04
CA PHE A 743 8.22 30.27 22.85
C PHE A 743 8.46 30.43 24.34
N MET A 744 9.72 30.43 24.79
CA MET A 744 10.04 30.59 26.21
C MET A 744 9.93 32.03 26.68
N GLN A 745 9.95 33.00 25.76
CA GLN A 745 9.64 34.38 26.08
C GLN A 745 8.15 34.53 26.43
N ASP A 746 7.27 33.82 25.72
CA ASP A 746 5.83 33.81 25.96
C ASP A 746 5.43 32.85 27.11
N ASN A 747 6.18 31.77 27.31
CA ASN A 747 5.87 30.72 28.28
C ASN A 747 6.92 30.68 29.41
N THR A 748 6.96 31.74 30.20
CA THR A 748 7.99 31.92 31.23
C THR A 748 7.92 30.87 32.34
N GLU A 749 6.71 30.52 32.80
CA GLU A 749 6.52 29.47 33.80
C GLU A 749 7.08 28.13 33.32
N GLU A 750 6.79 27.77 32.06
CA GLU A 750 7.27 26.54 31.45
C GLU A 750 8.81 26.53 31.36
N ALA A 751 9.43 27.66 31.02
CA ALA A 751 10.88 27.81 31.01
C ALA A 751 11.49 27.61 32.41
N LEU A 752 10.90 28.22 33.45
CA LEU A 752 11.38 28.09 34.83
C LEU A 752 11.18 26.67 35.38
N THR A 753 9.98 26.11 35.24
CA THR A 753 9.65 24.78 35.79
C THR A 753 10.43 23.68 35.07
N ASN A 754 10.60 23.73 33.75
CA ASN A 754 11.34 22.72 33.03
C ASN A 754 12.86 22.90 33.11
N ASN A 755 13.38 24.10 32.82
CA ASN A 755 14.85 24.30 32.73
C ASN A 755 15.52 24.52 34.08
N VAL A 756 14.81 25.03 35.10
CA VAL A 756 15.39 25.32 36.42
C VAL A 756 14.94 24.29 37.45
N GLN A 757 13.63 24.17 37.68
CA GLN A 757 13.09 23.22 38.66
C GLN A 757 13.34 21.77 38.23
N GLY A 758 13.21 21.46 36.94
CA GLY A 758 13.59 20.16 36.38
C GLY A 758 15.06 19.81 36.64
N THR A 759 15.99 20.74 36.37
CA THR A 759 17.41 20.55 36.70
C THR A 759 17.61 20.36 38.20
N GLN A 760 16.91 21.13 39.04
CA GLN A 760 16.97 21.00 40.50
C GLN A 760 16.51 19.60 40.97
N ASN A 761 15.46 19.04 40.39
CA ASN A 761 14.97 17.70 40.72
C ASN A 761 16.01 16.62 40.40
N VAL A 762 16.60 16.68 39.20
CA VAL A 762 17.64 15.71 38.81
C VAL A 762 18.89 15.86 39.68
N LEU A 763 19.32 17.09 39.98
CA LEU A 763 20.46 17.35 40.88
C LEU A 763 20.23 16.82 42.30
N ARG A 764 19.02 17.02 42.86
CA ARG A 764 18.64 16.50 44.18
C ARG A 764 18.69 14.97 44.20
N ALA A 765 18.11 14.32 43.19
CA ALA A 765 18.17 12.86 43.08
C ALA A 765 19.63 12.38 42.92
N ALA A 766 20.42 13.05 42.08
CA ALA A 766 21.83 12.73 41.86
C ALA A 766 22.63 12.80 43.17
N GLU A 767 22.44 13.87 43.93
CA GLU A 767 23.08 14.02 45.23
C GLU A 767 22.64 12.96 46.25
N GLN A 768 21.33 12.78 46.41
CA GLN A 768 20.74 11.88 47.41
C GLN A 768 21.22 10.43 47.24
N TYR A 769 21.40 9.99 45.99
CA TYR A 769 21.88 8.64 45.68
C TYR A 769 23.37 8.56 45.33
N GLY A 770 24.10 9.67 45.50
CA GLY A 770 25.55 9.70 45.43
C GLY A 770 26.17 9.54 44.04
N VAL A 771 25.51 10.03 42.98
CA VAL A 771 26.02 9.99 41.60
C VAL A 771 27.37 10.70 41.51
N ALA A 772 28.38 10.04 40.95
CA ALA A 772 29.76 10.53 40.97
C ALA A 772 29.96 11.77 40.08
N ARG A 773 29.29 11.82 38.94
CA ARG A 773 29.48 12.88 37.94
C ARG A 773 28.16 13.34 37.32
N PHE A 774 28.01 14.66 37.18
CA PHE A 774 26.84 15.28 36.58
C PHE A 774 27.28 16.33 35.55
N VAL A 775 26.76 16.22 34.34
CA VAL A 775 27.10 17.13 33.24
C VAL A 775 25.83 17.80 32.72
N LEU A 776 25.72 19.11 32.95
CA LEU A 776 24.67 19.94 32.36
C LEU A 776 25.05 20.40 30.97
N ILE A 777 24.19 20.14 30.00
CA ILE A 777 24.28 20.76 28.67
C ILE A 777 23.77 22.20 28.77
N SER A 778 24.66 23.18 28.59
CA SER A 778 24.35 24.61 28.59
C SER A 778 24.51 25.22 27.19
N THR A 779 24.40 26.55 27.08
CA THR A 779 24.37 27.28 25.81
C THR A 779 25.08 28.62 25.95
N ASP A 780 25.64 29.12 24.85
CA ASP A 780 26.09 30.51 24.70
C ASP A 780 25.07 31.56 25.17
N LYS A 781 23.76 31.32 25.01
CA LYS A 781 22.69 32.24 25.44
C LYS A 781 22.58 32.42 26.95
N ALA A 782 23.27 31.60 27.75
CA ALA A 782 23.40 31.80 29.19
C ALA A 782 24.43 32.90 29.55
N VAL A 783 25.25 33.31 28.59
CA VAL A 783 26.21 34.42 28.69
C VAL A 783 25.47 35.73 28.43
N ASN A 784 25.49 36.65 29.40
CA ASN A 784 24.78 37.94 29.37
C ASN A 784 23.34 37.80 28.84
N PRO A 785 22.48 37.03 29.53
CA PRO A 785 21.21 36.57 28.95
C PRO A 785 20.26 37.74 28.65
N SER A 786 19.83 37.85 27.39
CA SER A 786 18.83 38.83 26.90
C SER A 786 17.43 38.21 26.73
N SER A 787 17.26 36.93 27.08
CA SER A 787 16.02 36.18 26.93
C SER A 787 15.75 35.30 28.15
N ILE A 788 14.48 34.95 28.35
CA ILE A 788 14.05 34.08 29.46
C ILE A 788 14.68 32.69 29.34
N MET A 789 14.79 32.15 28.12
CA MET A 789 15.46 30.87 27.88
C MET A 789 16.93 30.91 28.31
N GLY A 790 17.67 31.95 27.91
CA GLY A 790 19.06 32.12 28.32
C GLY A 790 19.22 32.29 29.84
N ALA A 791 18.37 33.12 30.44
CA ALA A 791 18.40 33.41 31.87
C ALA A 791 18.09 32.16 32.73
N THR A 792 17.11 31.34 32.32
CA THR A 792 16.81 30.07 33.01
C THR A 792 17.96 29.07 32.90
N LYS A 793 18.67 29.01 31.76
CA LYS A 793 19.88 28.18 31.63
C LYS A 793 21.02 28.67 32.51
N ARG A 794 21.20 29.98 32.67
CA ARG A 794 22.17 30.55 33.62
C ARG A 794 21.84 30.21 35.07
N LEU A 795 20.56 30.26 35.48
CA LEU A 795 20.14 29.78 36.79
C LEU A 795 20.43 28.28 37.00
N ALA A 796 20.22 27.46 35.97
CA ALA A 796 20.55 26.03 36.02
C ALA A 796 22.06 25.79 36.21
N GLU A 797 22.93 26.59 35.59
CA GLU A 797 24.39 26.53 35.83
C GLU A 797 24.73 26.83 37.29
N LEU A 798 24.12 27.87 37.88
CA LEU A 798 24.33 28.23 39.29
C LEU A 798 23.89 27.11 40.23
N LEU A 799 22.79 26.41 39.93
CA LEU A 799 22.36 25.23 40.70
C LEU A 799 23.38 24.09 40.65
N VAL A 800 23.97 23.83 39.49
CA VAL A 800 24.99 22.79 39.31
C VAL A 800 26.25 23.15 40.09
N ILE A 801 26.76 24.37 39.94
CA ILE A 801 27.93 24.87 40.69
C ILE A 801 27.66 24.79 42.19
N SER A 802 26.48 25.24 42.62
CA SER A 802 26.05 25.20 44.01
C SER A 802 26.11 23.79 44.59
N THR A 803 25.63 22.82 43.82
CA THR A 803 25.60 21.42 44.23
C THR A 803 27.01 20.81 44.20
N ALA A 804 27.85 21.20 43.25
CA ALA A 804 29.25 20.80 43.19
C ALA A 804 30.03 21.25 44.43
N GLN A 805 29.90 22.53 44.81
CA GLN A 805 30.56 23.11 45.99
C GLN A 805 30.13 22.42 47.29
N ARG A 806 28.85 22.03 47.38
CA ARG A 806 28.27 21.37 48.57
C ARG A 806 28.62 19.88 48.67
N THR A 807 28.71 19.18 47.54
CA THR A 807 28.95 17.73 47.52
C THR A 807 30.40 17.36 47.30
N GLY A 808 31.24 18.27 46.80
CA GLY A 808 32.61 18.00 46.37
C GLY A 808 32.71 17.07 45.15
N ARG A 809 31.60 16.80 44.45
CA ARG A 809 31.54 15.88 43.30
C ARG A 809 31.77 16.59 41.97
N ALA A 810 32.10 15.81 40.94
CA ALA A 810 32.39 16.29 39.60
C ALA A 810 31.11 16.74 38.86
N TYR A 811 30.50 17.82 39.33
CA TYR A 811 29.28 18.41 38.79
C TYR A 811 29.67 19.65 38.00
N MET A 812 29.31 19.69 36.73
CA MET A 812 29.83 20.68 35.77
C MET A 812 28.79 21.06 34.72
N ALA A 813 29.00 22.19 34.06
CA ALA A 813 28.22 22.64 32.92
C ALA A 813 29.10 22.84 31.69
N VAL A 814 28.59 22.54 30.50
CA VAL A 814 29.33 22.73 29.23
C VAL A 814 28.53 23.68 28.34
N ARG A 815 29.11 24.84 28.03
CA ARG A 815 28.56 25.85 27.13
C ARG A 815 29.09 25.68 25.72
N PHE A 816 28.18 25.72 24.77
CA PHE A 816 28.50 25.82 23.35
C PHE A 816 27.41 26.55 22.59
N GLY A 817 27.74 26.94 21.35
CA GLY A 817 26.84 27.68 20.48
C GLY A 817 25.81 26.81 19.76
N ASN A 818 25.38 27.25 18.59
CA ASN A 818 24.42 26.49 17.80
C ASN A 818 25.06 25.22 17.24
N VAL A 819 24.25 24.17 17.13
CA VAL A 819 24.61 22.92 16.46
C VAL A 819 23.83 22.77 15.16
N LEU A 820 24.53 22.38 14.10
CA LEU A 820 23.96 22.24 12.76
C LEU A 820 22.94 21.11 12.68
N GLY A 821 21.87 21.32 11.92
CA GLY A 821 20.84 20.31 11.66
C GLY A 821 20.00 19.90 12.87
N SER A 822 20.11 20.58 14.03
CA SER A 822 19.31 20.21 15.20
C SER A 822 17.81 20.45 14.99
N ARG A 823 16.97 19.66 15.66
CA ARG A 823 15.50 19.74 15.57
C ARG A 823 15.03 21.18 15.81
N GLY A 824 14.24 21.72 14.87
CA GLY A 824 13.69 23.08 14.95
C GLY A 824 14.70 24.23 14.77
N SER A 825 15.91 23.97 14.28
CA SER A 825 16.90 25.03 14.00
C SER A 825 16.68 25.69 12.63
N VAL A 826 17.47 26.72 12.35
CA VAL A 826 17.35 27.54 11.13
C VAL A 826 17.56 26.73 9.85
N ILE A 827 18.46 25.75 9.83
CA ILE A 827 18.77 24.97 8.62
C ILE A 827 17.59 24.10 8.18
N PRO A 828 16.97 23.28 9.04
CA PRO A 828 15.74 22.57 8.69
C PRO A 828 14.60 23.49 8.23
N ILE A 829 14.50 24.70 8.79
CA ILE A 829 13.50 25.69 8.35
C ILE A 829 13.83 26.17 6.94
N PHE A 830 15.09 26.51 6.67
CA PHE A 830 15.56 26.93 5.35
C PHE A 830 15.38 25.82 4.31
N GLN A 831 15.73 24.58 4.62
CA GLN A 831 15.50 23.44 3.73
C GLN A 831 14.03 23.28 3.37
N ARG A 832 13.10 23.45 4.34
CA ARG A 832 11.65 23.43 4.06
C ARG A 832 11.21 24.61 3.20
N GLN A 833 11.74 25.81 3.47
CA GLN A 833 11.41 27.01 2.69
C GLN A 833 11.90 26.87 1.24
N ILE A 834 13.13 26.39 1.03
CA ILE A 834 13.67 26.14 -0.32
C ILE A 834 12.86 25.03 -1.01
N ALA A 835 12.55 23.93 -0.31
CA ALA A 835 11.73 22.84 -0.85
C ALA A 835 10.30 23.27 -1.24
N ALA A 836 9.79 24.33 -0.60
CA ALA A 836 8.49 24.96 -0.91
C ALA A 836 8.58 26.06 -1.99
N GLY A 837 9.76 26.34 -2.55
CA GLY A 837 9.96 27.36 -3.58
C GLY A 837 10.28 28.77 -3.05
N GLY A 838 10.60 28.90 -1.76
CA GLY A 838 10.90 30.18 -1.11
C GLY A 838 9.66 31.02 -0.76
N PRO A 839 9.84 32.27 -0.29
CA PRO A 839 11.12 32.91 0.02
C PRO A 839 11.74 32.39 1.33
N LEU A 840 13.05 32.55 1.45
CA LEU A 840 13.82 32.32 2.68
C LEU A 840 13.67 33.50 3.64
N THR A 841 13.29 33.22 4.89
CA THR A 841 13.10 34.28 5.91
C THR A 841 14.31 34.40 6.82
N ILE A 842 14.97 35.56 6.82
CA ILE A 842 16.10 35.87 7.70
C ILE A 842 15.70 36.99 8.67
N THR A 843 16.05 36.88 9.94
CA THR A 843 15.66 37.89 10.93
C THR A 843 16.34 39.24 10.70
N HIS A 844 17.65 39.24 10.42
CA HIS A 844 18.41 40.46 10.16
C HIS A 844 19.65 40.18 9.30
N PRO A 845 20.05 41.07 8.36
CA PRO A 845 21.21 40.86 7.47
C PRO A 845 22.54 40.65 8.22
N SER A 846 22.74 41.36 9.33
CA SER A 846 23.95 41.28 10.16
C SER A 846 23.94 40.15 11.21
N MET A 847 22.92 39.28 11.24
CA MET A 847 22.79 38.21 12.24
C MET A 847 23.94 37.20 12.15
N ARG A 848 24.63 36.95 13.26
CA ARG A 848 25.79 36.03 13.36
C ARG A 848 25.61 34.98 14.45
N ARG A 849 26.02 33.73 14.17
CA ARG A 849 25.97 32.62 15.13
C ARG A 849 27.21 31.73 15.03
N TYR A 850 27.59 31.12 16.15
CA TYR A 850 28.59 30.07 16.18
C TYR A 850 27.98 28.73 15.77
N PHE A 851 28.70 27.94 14.99
CA PHE A 851 28.24 26.61 14.56
C PHE A 851 29.30 25.53 14.76
N MET A 852 28.83 24.36 15.13
CA MET A 852 29.57 23.10 15.10
C MET A 852 28.63 21.96 14.74
N THR A 853 29.15 20.77 14.42
CA THR A 853 28.28 19.61 14.23
C THR A 853 27.79 19.05 15.57
N ILE A 854 26.64 18.37 15.56
CA ILE A 854 26.14 17.69 16.76
C ILE A 854 27.15 16.65 17.29
N PRO A 855 27.75 15.79 16.44
CA PRO A 855 28.77 14.83 16.89
C PRO A 855 29.98 15.50 17.54
N GLU A 856 30.53 16.58 16.96
CA GLU A 856 31.64 17.33 17.55
C GLU A 856 31.28 17.91 18.92
N ALA A 857 30.08 18.50 19.05
CA ALA A 857 29.62 19.08 20.31
C ALA A 857 29.56 18.03 21.40
N VAL A 858 28.96 16.88 21.09
CA VAL A 858 28.84 15.76 22.03
C VAL A 858 30.20 15.20 22.40
N GLN A 859 31.11 15.07 21.43
CA GLN A 859 32.45 14.55 21.68
C GLN A 859 33.23 15.45 22.66
N LEU A 860 33.19 16.77 22.47
CA LEU A 860 33.80 17.73 23.39
C LEU A 860 33.09 17.78 24.76
N VAL A 861 31.78 17.57 24.81
CA VAL A 861 31.02 17.41 26.07
C VAL A 861 31.50 16.17 26.83
N LEU A 862 31.64 15.03 26.15
CA LEU A 862 32.13 13.79 26.76
C LEU A 862 33.56 13.96 27.29
N GLN A 863 34.43 14.66 26.56
CA GLN A 863 35.76 14.99 27.05
C GLN A 863 35.75 15.94 28.25
N SER A 864 34.91 16.97 28.22
CA SER A 864 34.74 17.90 29.35
C SER A 864 34.32 17.12 30.61
N SER A 865 33.50 16.09 30.45
CA SER A 865 33.10 15.21 31.56
C SER A 865 34.29 14.54 32.25
N VAL A 866 35.31 14.14 31.49
CA VAL A 866 36.52 13.49 32.03
C VAL A 866 37.47 14.51 32.67
N LEU A 867 37.51 15.74 32.16
CA LEU A 867 38.40 16.80 32.63
C LEU A 867 37.92 17.47 33.92
N GLY A 868 36.60 17.53 34.13
CA GLY A 868 36.01 18.25 35.26
C GLY A 868 36.29 17.62 36.61
N LYS A 869 36.69 18.46 37.56
CA LYS A 869 36.94 18.11 38.96
C LYS A 869 35.76 18.53 39.86
N GLY A 870 34.86 19.36 39.36
CA GLY A 870 33.63 19.80 40.04
C GLY A 870 33.59 21.31 40.23
N GLY A 871 32.44 21.92 39.93
CA GLY A 871 32.25 23.37 39.95
C GLY A 871 32.74 24.07 38.68
N ASP A 872 33.17 23.31 37.67
CA ASP A 872 33.67 23.80 36.40
C ASP A 872 32.54 24.22 35.45
N ILE A 873 32.68 25.38 34.82
CA ILE A 873 31.96 25.70 33.58
C ILE A 873 32.94 25.60 32.42
N PHE A 874 32.70 24.63 31.55
CA PHE A 874 33.46 24.46 30.33
C PHE A 874 32.86 25.29 29.19
N VAL A 875 33.71 25.90 28.38
CA VAL A 875 33.33 26.63 27.17
C VAL A 875 34.04 26.01 25.98
N LEU A 876 33.29 25.60 24.97
CA LEU A 876 33.84 24.98 23.76
C LEU A 876 34.30 26.04 22.76
N ASP A 877 35.47 25.83 22.14
CA ASP A 877 35.95 26.67 21.05
C ASP A 877 35.16 26.38 19.75
N MET A 878 34.25 27.28 19.43
CA MET A 878 33.37 27.17 18.26
C MET A 878 34.00 27.74 16.97
N GLY A 879 35.23 28.26 17.01
CA GLY A 879 35.83 28.95 15.87
C GLY A 879 35.16 30.30 15.60
N GLN A 880 35.10 30.71 14.32
CA GLN A 880 34.55 32.00 13.91
C GLN A 880 33.02 31.97 13.79
N GLN A 881 32.38 33.11 14.07
CA GLN A 881 30.94 33.27 13.83
C GLN A 881 30.63 33.31 12.32
N VAL A 882 29.50 32.70 11.94
CA VAL A 882 28.98 32.69 10.57
C VAL A 882 27.78 33.62 10.49
N ARG A 883 27.70 34.44 9.43
CA ARG A 883 26.49 35.23 9.15
C ARG A 883 25.38 34.31 8.66
N ILE A 884 24.16 34.47 9.18
CA ILE A 884 23.01 33.66 8.76
C ILE A 884 22.64 33.92 7.30
N LEU A 885 22.87 35.14 6.80
CA LEU A 885 22.74 35.47 5.38
C LEU A 885 23.67 34.62 4.50
N ASP A 886 24.96 34.56 4.85
CA ASP A 886 25.93 33.77 4.11
C ASP A 886 25.56 32.28 4.12
N LEU A 887 25.11 31.77 5.28
CA LEU A 887 24.63 30.40 5.43
C LEU A 887 23.42 30.10 4.53
N ALA A 888 22.48 31.03 4.41
CA ALA A 888 21.30 30.89 3.56
C ALA A 888 21.69 30.85 2.08
N VAL A 889 22.58 31.76 1.66
CA VAL A 889 23.12 31.81 0.30
C VAL A 889 23.86 30.52 -0.06
N ASP A 890 24.74 30.05 0.82
CA ASP A 890 25.49 28.80 0.62
C ASP A 890 24.53 27.60 0.52
N LEU A 891 23.46 27.56 1.31
CA LEU A 891 22.47 26.48 1.28
C LEU A 891 21.62 26.48 0.00
N ILE A 892 21.21 27.65 -0.51
CA ILE A 892 20.50 27.78 -1.80
C ILE A 892 21.39 27.22 -2.92
N LYS A 893 22.66 27.66 -2.98
CA LYS A 893 23.62 27.23 -4.00
C LYS A 893 23.92 25.73 -3.93
N LEU A 894 24.13 25.19 -2.73
CA LEU A 894 24.35 23.75 -2.54
C LEU A 894 23.13 22.90 -2.91
N SER A 895 21.94 23.52 -2.91
CA SER A 895 20.70 22.89 -3.37
C SER A 895 20.51 22.96 -4.90
N GLY A 896 21.48 23.53 -5.64
CA GLY A 896 21.46 23.65 -7.10
C GLY A 896 20.57 24.78 -7.63
N LEU A 897 20.31 25.79 -6.80
CA LEU A 897 19.46 26.94 -7.11
C LEU A 897 20.27 28.24 -7.02
N GLU A 898 19.81 29.30 -7.70
CA GLU A 898 20.42 30.63 -7.69
C GLU A 898 19.70 31.57 -6.71
N PRO A 899 20.42 32.17 -5.72
CA PRO A 899 19.86 33.16 -4.81
C PRO A 899 19.30 34.38 -5.55
N GLU A 900 18.19 34.96 -5.06
CA GLU A 900 17.46 36.09 -5.64
C GLU A 900 16.81 35.84 -7.02
N GLN A 901 17.19 34.77 -7.74
CA GLN A 901 16.55 34.34 -8.98
C GLN A 901 15.52 33.24 -8.71
N ASP A 902 15.97 32.10 -8.19
CA ASP A 902 15.11 30.95 -7.91
C ASP A 902 14.47 31.07 -6.52
N ILE A 903 15.22 31.58 -5.53
CA ILE A 903 14.76 31.72 -4.14
C ILE A 903 15.07 33.13 -3.65
N LYS A 904 14.02 33.91 -3.38
CA LYS A 904 14.12 35.25 -2.78
C LYS A 904 14.46 35.18 -1.29
N ILE A 905 15.26 36.11 -0.79
CA ILE A 905 15.53 36.28 0.64
C ILE A 905 14.74 37.48 1.16
N ILE A 906 13.97 37.27 2.23
CA ILE A 906 13.19 38.34 2.88
C ILE A 906 13.61 38.51 4.34
N TYR A 907 13.65 39.77 4.78
CA TYR A 907 13.99 40.11 6.16
C TYR A 907 12.74 40.25 7.01
N SER A 908 12.68 39.53 8.14
CA SER A 908 11.51 39.47 9.02
C SER A 908 11.62 40.33 10.29
N GLY A 909 12.77 40.97 10.52
CA GLY A 909 13.07 41.69 11.76
C GLY A 909 13.59 40.80 12.90
N ILE A 910 14.26 41.43 13.87
CA ILE A 910 14.79 40.78 15.07
C ILE A 910 13.63 40.44 16.01
N ARG A 911 13.60 39.20 16.51
CA ARG A 911 12.55 38.75 17.43
C ARG A 911 12.87 39.12 18.88
N PRO A 912 11.86 39.25 19.77
CA PRO A 912 12.08 39.56 21.17
C PRO A 912 13.08 38.60 21.83
N GLY A 913 14.08 39.16 22.52
CA GLY A 913 15.12 38.41 23.23
C GLY A 913 16.27 37.86 22.37
N GLU A 914 16.22 38.00 21.05
CA GLU A 914 17.33 37.57 20.18
C GLU A 914 18.47 38.60 20.12
N LYS A 915 19.71 38.11 20.20
CA LYS A 915 20.93 38.92 20.03
C LYS A 915 21.40 38.96 18.59
N LEU A 916 21.97 40.08 18.13
CA LEU A 916 22.63 40.20 16.82
C LEU A 916 23.83 39.26 16.64
N ALA A 917 24.61 39.10 17.70
CA ALA A 917 25.70 38.14 17.80
C ALA A 917 25.69 37.54 19.21
N GLU A 918 26.00 36.24 19.32
CA GLU A 918 26.10 35.57 20.62
C GLU A 918 27.52 35.72 21.17
N GLU A 919 27.67 35.71 22.49
CA GLU A 919 28.96 35.76 23.19
C GLU A 919 29.27 34.36 23.76
N LEU A 920 30.53 33.93 23.71
CA LEU A 920 30.97 32.65 24.31
C LEU A 920 31.63 32.84 25.69
N PHE A 921 32.22 34.01 25.90
CA PHE A 921 33.01 34.35 27.09
C PHE A 921 32.40 35.56 27.78
N LEU A 922 32.33 35.51 29.11
CA LEU A 922 32.00 36.67 29.93
C LEU A 922 33.28 37.52 30.12
N GLU A 923 33.20 38.82 29.89
CA GLU A 923 34.33 39.74 30.08
C GLU A 923 34.90 39.72 31.51
N ASN A 924 34.06 39.33 32.48
CA ASN A 924 34.37 39.33 33.91
C ASN A 924 34.73 37.93 34.46
N GLU A 925 34.86 36.89 33.63
CA GLU A 925 35.29 35.55 34.04
C GLU A 925 36.70 35.25 33.48
N ALA A 926 37.59 34.66 34.30
CA ALA A 926 38.91 34.24 33.88
C ALA A 926 38.86 32.81 33.30
N TYR A 927 39.15 32.66 32.01
CA TYR A 927 39.13 31.37 31.33
C TYR A 927 40.53 30.76 31.23
N GLY A 928 40.72 29.61 31.87
CA GLY A 928 41.91 28.77 31.75
C GLY A 928 41.82 27.81 30.57
N ARG A 929 42.97 27.48 29.97
CA ARG A 929 43.07 26.37 29.00
C ARG A 929 43.05 25.04 29.73
N THR A 930 42.32 24.06 29.18
CA THR A 930 42.42 22.68 29.64
C THR A 930 43.53 21.92 28.90
N SER A 931 43.75 20.65 29.23
CA SER A 931 44.62 19.77 28.44
C SER A 931 44.09 19.50 27.03
N HIS A 932 42.82 19.83 26.74
CA HIS A 932 42.25 19.77 25.40
C HIS A 932 42.23 21.18 24.76
N PRO A 933 42.80 21.37 23.56
CA PRO A 933 43.01 22.70 22.96
C PRO A 933 41.70 23.44 22.62
N LYS A 934 40.58 22.71 22.51
CA LYS A 934 39.25 23.24 22.15
C LYS A 934 38.29 23.37 23.34
N ILE A 935 38.78 23.14 24.56
CA ILE A 935 37.97 23.24 25.78
C ILE A 935 38.65 24.24 26.71
N PHE A 936 37.95 25.32 27.01
CA PHE A 936 38.30 26.26 28.06
C PHE A 936 37.51 25.93 29.32
N THR A 937 38.06 26.23 30.49
CA THR A 937 37.36 26.10 31.76
C THR A 937 37.41 27.43 32.50
N THR A 938 36.32 27.77 33.19
CA THR A 938 36.33 28.78 34.24
C THR A 938 35.92 28.09 35.53
N ALA A 939 36.75 28.23 36.56
CA ALA A 939 36.38 27.87 37.91
C ALA A 939 35.63 29.04 38.53
N TYR A 940 34.50 28.77 39.17
CA TYR A 940 33.79 29.79 39.93
C TYR A 940 34.52 30.04 41.26
N GLU A 941 35.44 31.02 41.28
CA GLU A 941 36.16 31.44 42.47
C GLU A 941 35.28 32.34 43.35
N GLY A 942 34.35 31.72 44.08
CA GLY A 942 33.48 32.38 45.06
C GLY A 942 32.35 31.49 45.56
N GLN A 943 31.92 31.69 46.81
CA GLN A 943 30.72 31.04 47.33
C GLN A 943 29.50 31.66 46.66
N VAL A 944 28.73 30.87 45.92
CA VAL A 944 27.37 31.23 45.53
C VAL A 944 26.57 31.37 46.83
N ASN A 945 25.82 32.45 47.01
CA ASN A 945 25.02 32.62 48.24
C ASN A 945 23.88 31.59 48.26
N MET A 946 24.10 30.46 48.94
CA MET A 946 23.29 29.25 48.79
C MET A 946 21.96 29.29 49.53
N GLU A 947 21.86 30.06 50.62
CA GLU A 947 20.74 29.92 51.58
C GLU A 947 19.39 30.33 50.97
N ASN A 948 19.39 31.14 49.91
CA ASN A 948 18.17 31.68 49.32
C ASN A 948 17.90 31.29 47.86
N LEU A 949 18.78 30.56 47.17
CA LEU A 949 18.60 30.29 45.73
C LEU A 949 17.35 29.42 45.46
N GLY A 950 17.13 28.39 46.28
CA GLY A 950 15.94 27.53 46.17
C GLY A 950 14.63 28.27 46.46
N GLN A 951 14.64 29.16 47.46
CA GLN A 951 13.48 30.02 47.78
C GLN A 951 13.22 31.05 46.69
N THR A 952 14.29 31.64 46.15
CA THR A 952 14.23 32.59 45.03
C THR A 952 13.63 31.93 43.79
N ILE A 953 14.03 30.70 43.46
CA ILE A 953 13.46 29.95 42.34
C ILE A 953 11.96 29.70 42.55
N ASN A 954 11.55 29.25 43.75
CA ASN A 954 10.13 29.04 44.05
C ASN A 954 9.34 30.35 43.93
N HIS A 955 9.89 31.45 44.43
CA HIS A 955 9.28 32.77 44.31
C HIS A 955 9.16 33.22 42.85
N LEU A 956 10.18 32.99 42.02
CA LEU A 956 10.13 33.30 40.58
C LEU A 956 9.08 32.46 39.85
N VAL A 957 8.90 31.19 40.20
CA VAL A 957 7.85 30.33 39.64
C VAL A 957 6.46 30.80 40.06
N GLU A 958 6.26 31.14 41.34
CA GLU A 958 5.00 31.71 41.81
C GLU A 958 4.69 33.06 41.16
N LEU A 959 5.71 33.91 40.98
CA LEU A 959 5.58 35.17 40.28
C LEU A 959 5.18 34.93 38.82
N ALA A 960 5.83 34.00 38.12
CA ALA A 960 5.48 33.66 36.74
C ALA A 960 4.02 33.18 36.61
N ARG A 961 3.50 32.44 37.59
CA ARG A 961 2.08 32.03 37.65
C ARG A 961 1.12 33.19 37.87
N LYS A 962 1.47 34.13 38.75
CA LYS A 962 0.59 35.24 39.17
C LYS A 962 0.49 36.36 38.12
N VAL A 963 1.51 36.53 37.28
CA VAL A 963 1.62 37.68 36.36
C VAL A 963 0.79 37.50 35.06
N GLN A 964 -0.05 36.45 34.95
CA GLN A 964 -0.93 36.18 33.80
C GLN A 964 -1.97 37.27 33.47
N THR A 965 -2.07 38.36 34.26
CA THR A 965 -3.02 39.46 34.07
C THR A 965 -2.46 40.68 33.33
N LEU A 966 -1.16 40.70 33.02
CA LEU A 966 -0.51 41.78 32.25
C LEU A 966 -0.52 41.48 30.74
N SER A 967 -0.21 42.47 29.90
CA SER A 967 0.07 42.23 28.48
C SER A 967 1.33 41.36 28.32
N ASP A 968 1.32 40.38 27.41
CA ASP A 968 2.40 39.40 27.23
C ASP A 968 3.80 40.03 27.19
N ARG A 969 3.93 41.19 26.53
CA ARG A 969 5.23 41.87 26.33
C ARG A 969 5.78 42.54 27.59
N GLU A 970 4.91 43.11 28.43
CA GLU A 970 5.30 43.74 29.68
C GLU A 970 5.60 42.69 30.75
N GLN A 971 4.82 41.62 30.77
CA GLN A 971 5.04 40.44 31.60
C GLN A 971 6.43 39.84 31.37
N SER A 972 6.78 39.54 30.12
CA SER A 972 8.07 38.90 29.81
C SER A 972 9.27 39.80 30.10
N LYS A 973 9.15 41.12 29.95
CA LYS A 973 10.21 42.08 30.34
C LYS A 973 10.40 42.13 31.85
N LEU A 974 9.31 42.24 32.61
CA LEU A 974 9.34 42.26 34.07
C LEU A 974 9.94 40.96 34.62
N LEU A 975 9.47 39.80 34.14
CA LEU A 975 9.96 38.50 34.58
C LEU A 975 11.44 38.30 34.21
N LEU A 976 11.85 38.68 33.00
CA LEU A 976 13.26 38.64 32.61
C LEU A 976 14.12 39.50 33.54
N SER A 977 13.72 40.74 33.79
CA SER A 977 14.41 41.64 34.73
C SER A 977 14.55 41.03 36.12
N ARG A 978 13.49 40.40 36.65
CA ARG A 978 13.51 39.73 37.96
C ARG A 978 14.43 38.51 37.97
N ILE A 979 14.44 37.70 36.90
CA ILE A 979 15.33 36.55 36.78
C ILE A 979 16.80 37.02 36.69
N CYS A 980 17.09 38.04 35.87
CA CYS A 980 18.44 38.62 35.76
C CYS A 980 18.92 39.19 37.09
N HIS A 981 18.05 39.91 37.80
CA HIS A 981 18.37 40.42 39.13
C HIS A 981 18.65 39.27 40.13
N ALA A 982 17.88 38.18 40.08
CA ALA A 982 18.16 37.00 40.89
C ALA A 982 19.52 36.37 40.55
N ILE A 983 19.89 36.32 39.28
CA ILE A 983 21.22 35.86 38.84
C ILE A 983 22.31 36.75 39.44
N GLU A 984 22.20 38.08 39.33
CA GLU A 984 23.16 39.05 39.88
C GLU A 984 23.33 38.93 41.40
N GLN A 985 22.22 38.75 42.13
CA GLN A 985 22.25 38.57 43.58
C GLN A 985 23.00 37.30 44.00
N HIS A 986 22.99 36.26 43.18
CA HIS A 986 23.59 34.96 43.51
C HIS A 986 24.95 34.74 42.82
N GLN A 987 25.46 35.72 42.07
CA GLN A 987 26.84 35.73 41.57
C GLN A 987 27.82 36.26 42.65
N PRO A 988 29.08 35.77 42.66
CA PRO A 988 30.12 36.20 43.59
C PRO A 988 30.52 37.67 43.40
N GLY A 989 31.03 38.29 44.47
CA GLY A 989 31.19 39.74 44.62
C GLY A 989 31.99 40.48 43.54
N ALA A 990 32.96 39.82 42.86
CA ALA A 990 33.73 40.42 41.77
C ALA A 990 32.87 40.72 40.53
N ALA A 991 31.79 39.96 40.29
CA ALA A 991 30.86 40.17 39.17
C ALA A 991 29.79 41.25 39.46
N ARG A 992 29.55 41.59 40.73
CA ARG A 992 28.51 42.56 41.16
C ARG A 992 28.85 44.02 40.81
N GLN A 993 30.12 44.38 40.68
CA GLN A 993 30.55 45.79 40.73
C GLN A 993 30.50 46.54 39.38
N LYS A 994 30.23 45.88 38.25
CA LYS A 994 30.16 46.52 36.92
C LYS A 994 28.97 46.07 36.05
N ALA A 995 28.00 45.33 36.59
CA ALA A 995 26.79 44.89 35.89
C ALA A 995 25.72 46.01 35.72
N ASN A 996 26.13 47.28 35.59
CA ASN A 996 25.24 48.35 35.12
C ASN A 996 25.11 48.24 33.59
N VAL A 997 24.38 47.22 33.10
CA VAL A 997 24.13 47.05 31.67
C VAL A 997 22.63 47.18 31.37
N ARG A 998 22.31 48.38 30.89
CA ARG A 998 21.24 48.78 29.95
C ARG A 998 20.24 47.67 29.59
N VAL A 999 19.05 47.78 30.17
CA VAL A 999 17.81 47.13 29.67
C VAL A 999 17.17 47.97 28.55
N GLU A 1000 17.78 49.10 28.17
CA GLU A 1000 17.26 50.01 27.16
C GLU A 1000 17.82 49.70 25.77
N ASP A 1001 16.92 49.71 24.79
CA ASP A 1001 17.14 49.61 23.35
C ASP A 1001 17.35 48.22 22.71
N ALA A 1002 16.43 47.28 22.99
CA ALA A 1002 16.03 46.35 21.94
C ALA A 1002 15.05 47.08 20.99
N ALA A 1003 15.60 47.87 20.06
CA ALA A 1003 14.85 48.54 19.02
C ALA A 1003 14.01 47.52 18.22
N PHE A 1004 12.69 47.66 18.28
CA PHE A 1004 11.79 46.96 17.38
C PHE A 1004 11.85 47.72 16.06
N ASP A 1005 12.64 47.23 15.11
CA ASP A 1005 12.61 47.76 13.76
C ASP A 1005 11.28 47.34 13.10
N THR A 1006 10.31 48.26 13.10
CA THR A 1006 8.97 48.07 12.52
C THR A 1006 8.94 48.24 11.01
N SER A 1007 10.09 48.43 10.35
CA SER A 1007 10.17 48.65 8.90
C SER A 1007 9.94 47.38 8.05
N TYR A 1008 9.89 46.20 8.67
CA TYR A 1008 9.72 44.94 7.94
C TYR A 1008 8.27 44.43 7.93
N PRO A 1009 7.74 44.00 6.77
CA PRO A 1009 6.38 43.45 6.68
C PRO A 1009 6.25 42.17 7.51
N ARG A 1010 5.16 42.06 8.28
CA ARG A 1010 4.81 40.80 8.95
C ARG A 1010 4.58 39.72 7.89
N PRO A 1011 5.14 38.51 8.03
CA PRO A 1011 4.86 37.44 7.10
C PRO A 1011 3.35 37.15 7.12
N LEU A 1012 2.72 37.14 5.94
CA LEU A 1012 1.43 36.49 5.74
C LEU A 1012 1.51 35.10 6.38
N SER A 1013 0.48 34.74 7.14
CA SER A 1013 0.29 33.40 7.66
C SER A 1013 0.30 32.41 6.49
N ALA A 1014 1.49 31.89 6.17
CA ALA A 1014 1.63 30.74 5.31
C ALA A 1014 0.87 29.62 6.03
N LYS A 1015 -0.30 29.28 5.49
CA LYS A 1015 -0.99 28.02 5.80
C LYS A 1015 0.02 26.90 5.49
N ILE A 1016 0.70 26.41 6.52
CA ILE A 1016 1.44 25.16 6.52
C ILE A 1016 0.51 24.10 7.10
#